data_AF-M3YM11-F1
#
_entry.id   AF-M3YM11-F1
#
_cell.length_a   1.000
_cell.length_b   1.000
_cell.length_c   1.000
_cell.angle_alpha   90.00
_cell.angle_beta   90.00
_cell.angle_gamma   90.00
#
_symmetry.space_group_name_H-M   'P 1'
#
loop_
_entity.id
_entity.type
_entity.pdbx_description
1 polymer ?
#
loop_
_entity_poly.entity_id
_entity_poly.type
_entity_poly.pdbx_seq_one_letter_code
_entity_poly.pdbx_strand_id
1 'polypeptide(L)'
;MAKPLPWAAALPGSDPGGWAALPHPKCGAVCGGLRASAVLPTGPSPGRVRPCLRGEPRPASSRGGRWAVWKGELRSGGGGLPFWWWLPKHLTEVSEDKSPAALVSRVAMATEESIIRIPPYHYIHVLDQNSNVSRVEVGPKTYIRQDNERILFAPLRMVTVPPRHYCTVANPVSRDPQGAVLFDVTGQVRLRHADLEIRLTQDPFPLYPGEVLEKDITPLQVVLPNTALHLKALLDFVDKSGDKVVAGDEWLFEGPGTYIPRKEVEVLEIIQATVIKQNQALRLRARKECWDREGKERVTGEEWLVRTVGAYLPAVFEEVLDLVDAVILTEKTALHLRARQNFRDLRGVSRRTGEEWLVTVQDTEAHVPDVYEEVLGIVPITTLGPHNYCVILDPVGLDGKNQLGQKRVVKGEKSFFLQPGERLERGIQDVYVLSEQQGLLLRALQPLEEGEEGEKVSHQAGDRWLIRGPLEYVPSAKVEVVEERQAIPLDENEGIYVQDVKTGRVRAVIGSTYMLTQDEVLWEKELPPGVEELLNKGQDPLADRGERETSKTPQPAAVRNKTRVVSYRVPHNAAVQVYDYREKKARVVFGPELVSLGPEEQFTVLSLSAGRPKRPHARRALCLLLGPDFFTDVITIETADHARLQLQLAYNWHFEVSDRKDPKETTKLFSVPDFVGDACKAIASRVRGAVASVTFDDFHKNSARIIRTAVFGFETLETKGPEGRSLPQPRDRAVFPQNGLVVSSVDVQSVEPVDQRTRDALQRSVQLAIEITTNSQEAAAKHEAQRLEQEARGRLERQKILDQSEAEKARRELLELEALSTAVESTGTAKAEAESRAEALRIEGEGSVLQAKLKAEALAIETEAELQRVQKVRELELAYARSQLELEVSKAQQLAEVEVNKFKQMTEALGPSTIRDLAVAGPEMQVKLLQSLGLKSALITDGSTPINLFNTALGLLGVGSEGQPQAQTAAGKPGPTEGLLLGSTPVPPVPGGSHVVP
;
A
#
# COMPACT_ATOMS: atom_id res chain seq x y z
N MET A 1 -49.82 35.69 -47.34
CA MET A 1 -49.19 35.54 -48.67
C MET A 1 -47.77 35.01 -48.44
N ALA A 2 -47.20 34.06 -49.17
CA ALA A 2 -47.77 33.05 -50.09
C ALA A 2 -46.82 31.81 -50.20
N LYS A 3 -47.36 30.68 -50.68
CA LYS A 3 -46.72 29.35 -50.94
C LYS A 3 -45.59 29.41 -52.00
N PRO A 4 -44.64 28.43 -52.13
CA PRO A 4 -44.76 26.95 -52.25
C PRO A 4 -44.10 26.17 -51.07
N LEU A 5 -43.69 24.87 -51.05
CA LEU A 5 -43.46 23.72 -51.99
C LEU A 5 -43.97 22.37 -51.38
N PRO A 6 -43.93 21.20 -52.09
CA PRO A 6 -44.42 19.91 -51.57
C PRO A 6 -43.43 18.70 -51.61
N TRP A 7 -43.98 17.49 -51.40
CA TRP A 7 -43.39 16.11 -51.40
C TRP A 7 -42.73 15.64 -50.07
N ALA A 8 -42.72 14.35 -49.66
CA ALA A 8 -43.61 13.18 -49.90
C ALA A 8 -43.29 12.03 -48.88
N ALA A 9 -44.11 10.95 -48.87
CA ALA A 9 -43.97 9.68 -48.10
C ALA A 9 -44.04 9.79 -46.54
N ALA A 10 -44.84 9.06 -45.75
CA ALA A 10 -45.88 8.02 -45.91
C ALA A 10 -45.49 6.51 -45.88
N LEU A 11 -46.30 5.74 -45.11
CA LEU A 11 -46.49 4.27 -45.06
C LEU A 11 -45.50 3.41 -44.20
N PRO A 12 -45.83 2.14 -43.82
CA PRO A 12 -46.93 1.81 -42.87
C PRO A 12 -46.70 0.55 -41.95
N GLY A 13 -47.68 0.28 -41.06
CA GLY A 13 -48.20 -1.09 -40.79
C GLY A 13 -47.52 -1.96 -39.71
N SER A 14 -48.15 -3.03 -39.20
CA SER A 14 -49.55 -3.51 -39.42
C SER A 14 -49.99 -4.60 -38.42
N ASP A 15 -51.21 -4.51 -37.89
CA ASP A 15 -51.97 -5.68 -37.40
C ASP A 15 -52.45 -6.56 -38.59
N PRO A 16 -52.73 -7.87 -38.40
CA PRO A 16 -54.09 -8.28 -38.01
C PRO A 16 -54.16 -9.50 -37.06
N GLY A 17 -55.35 -9.75 -36.48
CA GLY A 17 -55.58 -10.86 -35.53
C GLY A 17 -56.07 -12.19 -36.12
N GLY A 18 -56.17 -13.22 -35.28
CA GLY A 18 -56.70 -14.55 -35.60
C GLY A 18 -57.18 -15.32 -34.35
N TRP A 19 -58.11 -16.25 -34.51
CA TRP A 19 -58.81 -16.93 -33.40
C TRP A 19 -58.13 -18.24 -32.92
N ALA A 20 -58.23 -18.53 -31.62
CA ALA A 20 -58.25 -19.89 -31.03
C ALA A 20 -58.89 -19.83 -29.61
N ALA A 21 -59.26 -20.98 -29.01
CA ALA A 21 -60.04 -21.01 -27.76
C ALA A 21 -59.66 -22.18 -26.82
N LEU A 22 -60.06 -22.05 -25.52
CA LEU A 22 -60.07 -23.07 -24.44
C LEU A 22 -58.68 -23.50 -23.89
N PRO A 23 -58.59 -24.07 -22.66
CA PRO A 23 -59.23 -23.60 -21.41
C PRO A 23 -58.30 -23.66 -20.14
N HIS A 24 -58.87 -23.26 -18.99
CA HIS A 24 -58.55 -23.50 -17.55
C HIS A 24 -57.72 -24.75 -17.12
N PRO A 25 -57.23 -24.87 -15.83
CA PRO A 25 -57.52 -24.08 -14.61
C PRO A 25 -56.32 -23.72 -13.67
N LYS A 26 -56.65 -23.02 -12.57
CA LYS A 26 -56.06 -22.99 -11.19
C LYS A 26 -54.68 -23.63 -10.88
N CYS A 27 -53.89 -22.86 -10.10
CA CYS A 27 -52.83 -23.28 -9.16
C CYS A 27 -51.51 -23.83 -9.74
N GLY A 28 -50.43 -23.72 -8.93
CA GLY A 28 -49.02 -23.86 -9.37
C GLY A 28 -48.40 -22.48 -9.67
N ALA A 29 -47.18 -22.11 -9.25
CA ALA A 29 -45.90 -22.80 -8.99
C ALA A 29 -45.04 -23.09 -10.23
N VAL A 30 -43.70 -23.11 -10.04
CA VAL A 30 -42.63 -23.23 -11.07
C VAL A 30 -42.47 -21.93 -11.90
N CYS A 31 -41.35 -21.19 -11.98
CA CYS A 31 -39.88 -21.37 -11.86
C CYS A 31 -39.11 -21.69 -13.15
N GLY A 32 -37.97 -21.01 -13.35
CA GLY A 32 -37.04 -21.15 -14.49
C GLY A 32 -37.29 -20.14 -15.62
N GLY A 33 -36.30 -19.45 -16.18
CA GLY A 33 -34.85 -19.38 -15.89
C GLY A 33 -34.26 -18.13 -16.59
N LEU A 34 -32.95 -17.96 -16.80
CA LEU A 34 -31.76 -18.72 -16.40
C LEU A 34 -30.51 -17.83 -16.63
N ARG A 35 -29.35 -18.18 -16.02
CA ARG A 35 -28.04 -17.48 -15.94
C ARG A 35 -27.95 -16.49 -14.75
N ALA A 36 -27.41 -16.86 -13.59
CA ALA A 36 -26.02 -17.27 -13.25
C ALA A 36 -25.09 -16.05 -13.01
N SER A 37 -24.37 -15.90 -11.90
CA SER A 37 -24.18 -16.75 -10.70
C SER A 37 -23.68 -15.89 -9.51
N ALA A 38 -23.90 -16.22 -8.22
CA ALA A 38 -24.67 -17.32 -7.62
C ALA A 38 -25.06 -17.03 -6.14
N VAL A 39 -26.24 -17.52 -5.74
CA VAL A 39 -26.76 -17.70 -4.36
C VAL A 39 -27.09 -16.42 -3.54
N LEU A 40 -28.11 -16.53 -2.67
CA LEU A 40 -28.91 -15.43 -2.09
C LEU A 40 -28.98 -15.46 -0.54
N PRO A 41 -29.39 -14.35 0.12
CA PRO A 41 -29.45 -14.22 1.58
C PRO A 41 -30.85 -14.51 2.19
N THR A 42 -30.97 -14.54 3.53
CA THR A 42 -32.15 -14.13 4.32
C THR A 42 -31.90 -14.28 5.84
N GLY A 43 -32.72 -13.61 6.69
CA GLY A 43 -32.89 -13.96 8.11
C GLY A 43 -32.29 -12.98 9.15
N PRO A 44 -33.03 -12.53 10.19
CA PRO A 44 -32.55 -11.54 11.16
C PRO A 44 -32.28 -12.07 12.59
N SER A 45 -31.08 -11.78 13.13
CA SER A 45 -30.67 -11.96 14.55
C SER A 45 -30.64 -13.42 15.08
N PRO A 46 -30.11 -13.72 16.30
CA PRO A 46 -29.19 -12.94 17.15
C PRO A 46 -27.91 -13.71 17.60
N GLY A 47 -26.89 -12.97 18.05
CA GLY A 47 -26.11 -13.35 19.26
C GLY A 47 -24.89 -14.30 19.20
N ARG A 48 -24.06 -14.13 20.24
CA ARG A 48 -23.07 -15.05 20.86
C ARG A 48 -21.72 -15.40 20.17
N VAL A 49 -20.66 -15.02 20.92
CA VAL A 49 -19.46 -15.83 21.28
C VAL A 49 -18.22 -15.84 20.34
N ARG A 50 -17.19 -15.10 20.79
CA ARG A 50 -15.75 -15.46 21.00
C ARG A 50 -15.22 -16.78 20.38
N PRO A 51 -13.93 -16.86 19.93
CA PRO A 51 -12.78 -16.40 20.74
C PRO A 51 -11.51 -15.87 20.02
N CYS A 52 -10.58 -15.31 20.84
CA CYS A 52 -9.10 -15.25 20.75
C CYS A 52 -8.39 -15.09 19.37
N LEU A 53 -7.39 -14.21 19.22
CA LEU A 53 -6.09 -14.27 19.92
C LEU A 53 -5.30 -12.93 19.97
N ARG A 54 -4.29 -12.93 20.84
CA ARG A 54 -3.05 -12.10 21.00
C ARG A 54 -2.69 -11.08 19.88
N GLY A 55 -2.02 -9.96 20.18
CA GLY A 55 -1.56 -9.42 21.48
C GLY A 55 -0.40 -8.42 21.33
N GLU A 56 -0.20 -7.53 22.32
CA GLU A 56 0.78 -6.43 22.26
C GLU A 56 2.12 -6.72 22.98
N PRO A 57 3.26 -6.13 22.54
CA PRO A 57 4.55 -6.20 23.23
C PRO A 57 5.01 -4.84 23.83
N ARG A 58 5.77 -4.87 24.94
CA ARG A 58 6.63 -3.76 25.45
C ARG A 58 7.69 -4.32 26.46
N PRO A 59 8.79 -3.60 26.81
CA PRO A 59 10.12 -4.13 26.48
C PRO A 59 11.21 -3.94 27.58
N ALA A 60 12.48 -4.09 27.18
CA ALA A 60 13.72 -3.58 27.84
C ALA A 60 14.25 -4.35 29.08
N SER A 61 15.57 -4.42 29.36
CA SER A 61 16.76 -4.19 28.50
C SER A 61 18.10 -4.65 29.16
N SER A 62 19.17 -4.68 28.35
CA SER A 62 20.56 -4.29 28.69
C SER A 62 21.63 -5.33 29.10
N ARG A 63 22.78 -5.21 28.40
CA ARG A 63 24.19 -5.35 28.83
C ARG A 63 24.69 -6.62 29.57
N GLY A 64 25.26 -7.54 28.78
CA GLY A 64 26.73 -7.61 28.60
C GLY A 64 27.62 -8.21 29.71
N GLY A 65 28.38 -9.26 29.35
CA GLY A 65 29.49 -9.83 30.14
C GLY A 65 30.30 -10.84 29.30
N ARG A 66 31.61 -10.98 29.60
CA ARG A 66 32.56 -11.92 28.95
C ARG A 66 33.20 -12.79 30.05
N TRP A 67 33.89 -13.87 29.63
CA TRP A 67 34.75 -14.81 30.39
C TRP A 67 34.05 -16.13 30.78
N ALA A 68 34.87 -17.14 31.08
CA ALA A 68 34.54 -18.57 30.94
C ALA A 68 35.31 -19.45 31.96
N VAL A 69 35.51 -20.72 31.57
CA VAL A 69 36.50 -21.72 32.07
C VAL A 69 35.96 -22.76 33.08
N TRP A 70 36.58 -23.95 33.02
CA TRP A 70 36.39 -25.19 33.80
C TRP A 70 35.23 -26.10 33.36
N LYS A 71 35.41 -27.43 33.28
CA LYS A 71 36.51 -28.30 33.75
C LYS A 71 37.33 -28.98 32.63
N GLY A 72 38.48 -29.56 33.04
CA GLY A 72 39.21 -30.60 32.28
C GLY A 72 38.58 -32.00 32.41
N GLU A 73 39.30 -33.12 32.26
CA GLU A 73 40.73 -33.29 32.58
C GLU A 73 41.33 -34.60 32.00
N LEU A 74 42.53 -34.54 31.39
CA LEU A 74 43.62 -35.58 31.25
C LEU A 74 43.29 -37.01 30.68
N ARG A 75 44.21 -37.82 30.08
CA ARG A 75 45.64 -37.72 29.65
C ARG A 75 45.98 -38.84 28.63
N SER A 76 47.09 -38.71 27.87
CA SER A 76 47.82 -39.75 27.06
C SER A 76 47.03 -40.48 25.95
N GLY A 77 47.57 -40.85 24.78
CA GLY A 77 48.95 -40.90 24.27
C GLY A 77 49.49 -42.36 24.21
N GLY A 78 50.02 -42.89 23.10
CA GLY A 78 50.12 -42.37 21.73
C GLY A 78 50.90 -43.31 20.79
N GLY A 79 50.71 -43.18 19.47
CA GLY A 79 51.43 -43.94 18.42
C GLY A 79 50.82 -45.31 18.05
N GLY A 80 51.06 -45.78 16.81
CA GLY A 80 50.76 -47.15 16.36
C GLY A 80 49.71 -47.29 15.24
N LEU A 81 50.18 -47.66 14.04
CA LEU A 81 49.45 -48.20 12.88
C LEU A 81 50.29 -49.37 12.31
N PRO A 82 49.78 -50.29 11.45
CA PRO A 82 48.40 -50.68 11.12
C PRO A 82 48.22 -52.24 11.12
N PHE A 83 47.36 -52.79 10.23
CA PHE A 83 46.97 -54.21 10.02
C PHE A 83 46.04 -54.80 11.12
N TRP A 84 45.12 -55.74 10.83
CA TRP A 84 45.02 -56.71 9.72
C TRP A 84 43.77 -56.56 8.81
N TRP A 85 43.81 -57.23 7.66
CA TRP A 85 42.66 -57.45 6.74
C TRP A 85 42.03 -58.85 6.92
N TRP A 86 40.84 -59.05 6.35
CA TRP A 86 40.33 -60.37 5.96
C TRP A 86 40.08 -60.40 4.45
N LEU A 87 40.33 -61.56 3.82
CA LEU A 87 40.24 -61.82 2.38
C LEU A 87 39.06 -62.79 2.13
N PRO A 88 38.47 -62.86 0.91
CA PRO A 88 39.04 -63.79 -0.08
C PRO A 88 38.85 -63.42 -1.57
N LYS A 89 39.76 -63.91 -2.41
CA LYS A 89 39.47 -64.35 -3.80
C LYS A 89 40.51 -65.36 -4.29
N HIS A 90 40.17 -66.08 -5.36
CA HIS A 90 40.78 -67.34 -5.81
C HIS A 90 41.81 -67.19 -6.94
N LEU A 91 42.78 -68.12 -6.97
CA LEU A 91 43.52 -68.67 -8.15
C LEU A 91 44.39 -67.65 -8.95
N THR A 92 45.54 -68.00 -9.55
CA THR A 92 46.19 -69.31 -9.81
C THR A 92 47.73 -69.16 -9.78
N GLU A 93 48.46 -70.28 -9.95
CA GLU A 93 49.93 -70.41 -10.11
C GLU A 93 50.44 -69.71 -11.41
N VAL A 94 51.73 -69.50 -11.71
CA VAL A 94 52.89 -70.43 -11.71
C VAL A 94 54.24 -69.72 -11.39
N SER A 95 55.21 -70.51 -10.96
CA SER A 95 56.59 -70.21 -10.54
C SER A 95 57.58 -69.78 -11.63
N GLU A 96 58.68 -69.12 -11.24
CA GLU A 96 60.02 -69.49 -11.72
C GLU A 96 61.10 -69.24 -10.65
N ASP A 97 62.34 -69.71 -10.90
CA ASP A 97 63.24 -70.24 -9.88
C ASP A 97 64.33 -69.30 -9.30
N LYS A 98 64.88 -69.70 -8.14
CA LYS A 98 66.26 -69.38 -7.75
C LYS A 98 66.97 -70.60 -7.18
N SER A 99 68.05 -70.99 -7.86
CA SER A 99 69.08 -71.95 -7.42
C SER A 99 69.94 -71.33 -6.27
N PRO A 100 70.87 -72.04 -5.57
CA PRO A 100 71.62 -73.20 -6.07
C PRO A 100 72.01 -74.33 -5.06
N ALA A 101 72.75 -75.31 -5.61
CA ALA A 101 73.76 -76.16 -4.97
C ALA A 101 73.35 -77.08 -3.79
N ALA A 102 73.38 -78.40 -4.02
CA ALA A 102 74.52 -79.25 -3.59
C ALA A 102 74.22 -80.77 -3.65
N LEU A 103 74.61 -81.47 -4.73
CA LEU A 103 74.93 -82.91 -4.65
C LEU A 103 75.72 -83.41 -5.89
N VAL A 104 77.02 -83.66 -5.74
CA VAL A 104 77.79 -84.58 -6.61
C VAL A 104 78.77 -85.35 -5.75
N SER A 105 78.58 -86.67 -5.65
CA SER A 105 79.49 -87.56 -4.93
C SER A 105 80.75 -87.85 -5.75
N ARG A 106 81.93 -87.52 -5.21
CA ARG A 106 83.20 -87.99 -5.78
C ARG A 106 83.43 -89.46 -5.44
N VAL A 107 82.94 -90.35 -6.29
CA VAL A 107 83.51 -91.70 -6.43
C VAL A 107 84.84 -91.55 -7.18
N ALA A 108 85.94 -91.42 -6.44
CA ALA A 108 87.27 -91.42 -7.03
C ALA A 108 87.66 -92.86 -7.41
N MET A 109 87.45 -93.22 -8.68
CA MET A 109 87.96 -94.49 -9.22
C MET A 109 89.48 -94.46 -9.34
N ALA A 110 90.13 -95.61 -9.13
CA ALA A 110 91.58 -95.71 -9.01
C ALA A 110 92.29 -95.43 -10.35
N THR A 111 93.30 -94.56 -10.31
CA THR A 111 94.18 -94.28 -11.47
C THR A 111 95.31 -95.29 -11.64
N GLU A 112 95.42 -96.28 -10.74
CA GLU A 112 96.52 -97.25 -10.71
C GLU A 112 96.19 -98.60 -11.35
N GLU A 113 95.01 -98.76 -11.96
CA GLU A 113 94.67 -99.94 -12.75
C GLU A 113 95.62 -100.13 -13.95
N SER A 114 95.98 -101.38 -14.26
CA SER A 114 96.85 -101.74 -15.37
C SER A 114 96.13 -101.78 -16.73
N ILE A 115 94.80 -101.93 -16.71
CA ILE A 115 93.95 -102.04 -17.89
C ILE A 115 92.74 -101.11 -17.71
N ILE A 116 92.64 -100.05 -18.50
CA ILE A 116 91.51 -99.10 -18.45
C ILE A 116 90.68 -99.21 -19.73
N ARG A 117 89.38 -99.54 -19.58
CA ARG A 117 88.42 -99.51 -20.69
C ARG A 117 87.91 -98.09 -20.90
N ILE A 118 88.30 -97.46 -22.01
CA ILE A 118 87.85 -96.12 -22.42
C ILE A 118 86.61 -96.30 -23.32
N PRO A 119 85.41 -95.82 -22.93
CA PRO A 119 84.20 -95.93 -23.74
C PRO A 119 84.22 -95.05 -25.02
N PRO A 120 83.25 -95.22 -25.94
CA PRO A 120 83.03 -94.27 -27.04
C PRO A 120 82.80 -92.85 -26.51
N TYR A 121 83.31 -91.83 -27.22
CA TYR A 121 83.20 -90.42 -26.83
C TYR A 121 83.74 -90.10 -25.42
N HIS A 122 84.72 -90.87 -24.96
CA HIS A 122 85.46 -90.61 -23.73
C HIS A 122 86.98 -90.59 -24.01
N TYR A 123 87.73 -89.95 -23.12
CA TYR A 123 89.19 -89.84 -23.18
C TYR A 123 89.84 -89.88 -21.79
N ILE A 124 91.10 -90.28 -21.75
CA ILE A 124 92.01 -90.08 -20.60
C ILE A 124 93.24 -89.29 -21.04
N HIS A 125 93.96 -88.70 -20.10
CA HIS A 125 95.34 -88.25 -20.34
C HIS A 125 96.33 -89.24 -19.73
N VAL A 126 97.38 -89.58 -20.48
CA VAL A 126 98.47 -90.47 -20.06
C VAL A 126 99.78 -89.69 -20.11
N LEU A 127 100.49 -89.68 -18.98
CA LEU A 127 101.82 -89.12 -18.82
C LEU A 127 102.85 -90.26 -18.90
N ASP A 128 103.73 -90.22 -19.90
CA ASP A 128 104.97 -91.00 -19.88
C ASP A 128 105.97 -90.31 -18.94
N GLN A 129 106.44 -91.02 -17.93
CA GLN A 129 107.39 -90.53 -16.92
C GLN A 129 108.84 -90.44 -17.44
N ASN A 130 109.18 -91.17 -18.51
CA ASN A 130 110.53 -91.14 -19.10
C ASN A 130 110.74 -89.87 -19.94
N SER A 131 109.74 -89.47 -20.72
CA SER A 131 109.77 -88.26 -21.56
C SER A 131 109.10 -87.04 -20.92
N ASN A 132 108.35 -87.23 -19.83
CA ASN A 132 107.40 -86.26 -19.26
C ASN A 132 106.28 -85.79 -20.22
N VAL A 133 106.04 -86.52 -21.31
CA VAL A 133 105.00 -86.18 -22.29
C VAL A 133 103.63 -86.62 -21.80
N SER A 134 102.71 -85.67 -21.69
CA SER A 134 101.28 -85.91 -21.46
C SER A 134 100.54 -85.90 -22.79
N ARG A 135 99.88 -87.01 -23.14
CA ARG A 135 99.09 -87.18 -24.37
C ARG A 135 97.65 -87.61 -24.07
N VAL A 136 96.74 -87.37 -25.01
CA VAL A 136 95.35 -87.81 -24.90
C VAL A 136 95.14 -89.17 -25.53
N GLU A 137 94.43 -90.05 -24.82
CA GLU A 137 94.06 -91.39 -25.31
C GLU A 137 92.53 -91.48 -25.43
N VAL A 138 92.04 -91.49 -26.66
CA VAL A 138 90.61 -91.51 -27.03
C VAL A 138 90.07 -92.94 -27.15
N GLY A 139 88.84 -93.18 -26.69
CA GLY A 139 88.08 -94.42 -26.89
C GLY A 139 87.17 -94.42 -28.13
N PRO A 140 86.61 -95.58 -28.55
CA PRO A 140 86.52 -96.81 -27.76
C PRO A 140 87.76 -97.71 -27.86
N LYS A 141 88.45 -97.92 -26.74
CA LYS A 141 89.57 -98.88 -26.66
C LYS A 141 89.77 -99.41 -25.24
N THR A 142 90.39 -100.58 -25.14
CA THR A 142 90.98 -101.05 -23.88
C THR A 142 92.43 -100.60 -23.88
N TYR A 143 92.77 -99.63 -23.04
CA TYR A 143 94.13 -99.13 -22.88
C TYR A 143 94.87 -100.00 -21.86
N ILE A 144 96.11 -100.41 -22.19
CA ILE A 144 96.97 -101.17 -21.28
C ILE A 144 98.17 -100.29 -20.95
N ARG A 145 98.31 -99.93 -19.67
CA ARG A 145 99.32 -98.99 -19.19
C ARG A 145 100.70 -99.63 -19.22
N GLN A 146 101.69 -98.95 -19.79
CA GLN A 146 103.09 -99.39 -19.72
C GLN A 146 103.71 -99.04 -18.36
N ASP A 147 104.82 -99.69 -17.99
CA ASP A 147 105.45 -99.51 -16.66
C ASP A 147 105.88 -98.07 -16.39
N ASN A 148 106.32 -97.35 -17.42
CA ASN A 148 106.72 -95.94 -17.37
C ASN A 148 105.56 -94.95 -17.51
N GLU A 149 104.30 -95.38 -17.52
CA GLU A 149 103.14 -94.52 -17.75
C GLU A 149 102.27 -94.33 -16.50
N ARG A 150 101.77 -93.09 -16.31
CA ARG A 150 100.77 -92.74 -15.30
C ARG A 150 99.54 -92.12 -15.94
N ILE A 151 98.36 -92.64 -15.61
CA ILE A 151 97.09 -92.12 -16.08
C ILE A 151 96.66 -90.98 -15.14
N LEU A 152 96.32 -89.81 -15.70
CA LEU A 152 96.04 -88.61 -14.90
C LEU A 152 94.62 -88.56 -14.33
N PHE A 153 93.65 -89.18 -15.01
CA PHE A 153 92.26 -89.28 -14.58
C PHE A 153 91.53 -90.45 -15.27
N ALA A 154 90.48 -90.96 -14.64
CA ALA A 154 89.58 -91.96 -15.22
C ALA A 154 88.77 -91.39 -16.41
N PRO A 155 88.27 -92.20 -17.36
CA PRO A 155 87.68 -91.74 -18.62
C PRO A 155 86.63 -90.63 -18.48
N LEU A 156 86.97 -89.42 -18.95
CA LEU A 156 86.07 -88.28 -18.99
C LEU A 156 85.30 -88.23 -20.32
N ARG A 157 84.08 -87.69 -20.29
CA ARG A 157 83.27 -87.47 -21.50
C ARG A 157 83.86 -86.36 -22.37
N MET A 158 83.81 -86.55 -23.68
CA MET A 158 84.08 -85.50 -24.66
C MET A 158 83.06 -84.38 -24.59
N VAL A 159 83.48 -83.16 -24.92
CA VAL A 159 82.62 -81.98 -25.01
C VAL A 159 81.82 -82.08 -26.31
N THR A 160 80.50 -82.04 -26.22
CA THR A 160 79.58 -82.09 -27.37
C THR A 160 78.82 -80.77 -27.43
N VAL A 161 79.03 -79.96 -28.47
CA VAL A 161 78.37 -78.65 -28.61
C VAL A 161 77.11 -78.81 -29.48
N PRO A 162 75.89 -78.60 -28.95
CA PRO A 162 74.67 -78.75 -29.73
C PRO A 162 74.51 -77.70 -30.85
N PRO A 163 73.59 -77.90 -31.81
CA PRO A 163 73.16 -76.87 -32.75
C PRO A 163 72.77 -75.57 -32.04
N ARG A 164 73.17 -74.42 -32.61
CA ARG A 164 72.94 -73.06 -32.07
C ARG A 164 73.54 -72.79 -30.68
N HIS A 165 74.50 -73.60 -30.25
CA HIS A 165 75.26 -73.38 -29.01
C HIS A 165 76.75 -73.19 -29.32
N TYR A 166 77.49 -72.69 -28.33
CA TYR A 166 78.94 -72.59 -28.31
C TYR A 166 79.48 -72.98 -26.94
N CYS A 167 80.79 -73.22 -26.86
CA CYS A 167 81.55 -73.22 -25.62
C CYS A 167 82.88 -72.48 -25.84
N THR A 168 83.54 -72.06 -24.77
CA THR A 168 84.86 -71.40 -24.84
C THR A 168 85.91 -72.31 -24.22
N VAL A 169 86.97 -72.60 -24.95
CA VAL A 169 88.14 -73.36 -24.49
C VAL A 169 89.33 -72.41 -24.32
N ALA A 170 89.93 -72.40 -23.13
CA ALA A 170 91.17 -71.70 -22.82
C ALA A 170 92.39 -72.60 -23.09
N ASN A 171 93.50 -71.96 -23.46
CA ASN A 171 94.73 -72.61 -23.94
C ASN A 171 94.50 -73.60 -25.11
N PRO A 172 93.73 -73.22 -26.15
CA PRO A 172 93.31 -74.15 -27.20
C PRO A 172 94.50 -74.71 -28.00
N VAL A 173 94.36 -75.94 -28.49
CA VAL A 173 95.39 -76.56 -29.36
C VAL A 173 95.75 -75.69 -30.56
N SER A 174 97.03 -75.73 -30.90
CA SER A 174 97.55 -75.23 -32.17
C SER A 174 97.20 -76.25 -33.25
N ARG A 175 96.56 -75.79 -34.33
CA ARG A 175 96.25 -76.62 -35.50
C ARG A 175 97.05 -76.14 -36.71
N ASP A 176 97.33 -77.05 -37.62
CA ASP A 176 97.90 -76.74 -38.92
C ASP A 176 96.82 -76.24 -39.92
N PRO A 177 97.19 -75.82 -41.15
CA PRO A 177 96.23 -75.40 -42.16
C PRO A 177 95.26 -76.50 -42.66
N GLN A 178 95.45 -77.75 -42.24
CA GLN A 178 94.62 -78.91 -42.58
C GLN A 178 93.70 -79.31 -41.41
N GLY A 179 93.79 -78.61 -40.26
CA GLY A 179 93.01 -78.86 -39.05
C GLY A 179 93.62 -79.91 -38.11
N ALA A 180 94.76 -80.49 -38.45
CA ALA A 180 95.45 -81.47 -37.61
C ALA A 180 96.12 -80.79 -36.40
N VAL A 181 96.20 -81.50 -35.27
CA VAL A 181 96.79 -80.97 -34.03
C VAL A 181 98.32 -81.03 -34.11
N LEU A 182 98.97 -79.91 -33.78
CA LEU A 182 100.42 -79.78 -33.76
C LEU A 182 101.03 -80.31 -32.46
N PHE A 183 102.20 -80.94 -32.60
CA PHE A 183 103.01 -81.45 -31.50
C PHE A 183 104.38 -80.76 -31.51
N ASP A 184 104.95 -80.56 -30.32
CA ASP A 184 106.30 -80.05 -30.13
C ASP A 184 107.36 -81.16 -30.32
N VAL A 185 108.64 -80.79 -30.33
CA VAL A 185 109.78 -81.71 -30.59
C VAL A 185 109.90 -82.89 -29.61
N THR A 186 109.21 -82.82 -28.46
CA THR A 186 109.12 -83.92 -27.48
C THR A 186 107.97 -84.89 -27.75
N GLY A 187 107.00 -84.53 -28.61
CA GLY A 187 105.72 -85.22 -28.73
C GLY A 187 104.61 -84.68 -27.82
N GLN A 188 104.87 -83.60 -27.06
CA GLN A 188 103.84 -82.88 -26.32
C GLN A 188 102.90 -82.12 -27.27
N VAL A 189 101.61 -82.03 -26.93
CA VAL A 189 100.63 -81.27 -27.73
C VAL A 189 100.85 -79.77 -27.54
N ARG A 190 100.97 -79.02 -28.65
CA ARG A 190 101.28 -77.59 -28.64
C ARG A 190 100.04 -76.71 -28.48
N LEU A 191 99.99 -75.89 -27.43
CA LEU A 191 98.84 -75.01 -27.14
C LEU A 191 99.10 -73.54 -27.49
N ARG A 192 98.04 -72.79 -27.78
CA ARG A 192 98.04 -71.32 -27.73
C ARG A 192 97.79 -70.87 -26.30
N HIS A 193 98.86 -70.84 -25.50
CA HIS A 193 98.78 -70.44 -24.09
C HIS A 193 98.23 -69.02 -23.93
N ALA A 194 97.38 -68.83 -22.92
CA ALA A 194 96.62 -67.60 -22.63
C ALA A 194 95.68 -67.11 -23.75
N ASP A 195 95.43 -67.93 -24.79
CA ASP A 195 94.42 -67.66 -25.81
C ASP A 195 93.09 -68.36 -25.49
N LEU A 196 92.01 -67.91 -26.14
CA LEU A 196 90.69 -68.52 -26.12
C LEU A 196 90.30 -69.03 -27.52
N GLU A 197 89.47 -70.07 -27.57
CA GLU A 197 88.81 -70.55 -28.79
C GLU A 197 87.33 -70.80 -28.52
N ILE A 198 86.48 -70.14 -29.29
CA ILE A 198 85.03 -70.32 -29.25
C ILE A 198 84.67 -71.46 -30.21
N ARG A 199 84.29 -72.61 -29.64
CA ARG A 199 83.92 -73.82 -30.39
C ARG A 199 82.40 -73.85 -30.56
N LEU A 200 81.97 -73.74 -31.82
CA LEU A 200 80.57 -73.88 -32.24
C LEU A 200 80.17 -75.37 -32.34
N THR A 201 78.98 -75.64 -32.84
CA THR A 201 78.48 -76.99 -33.15
C THR A 201 79.46 -77.78 -34.01
N GLN A 202 80.01 -78.86 -33.46
CA GLN A 202 80.93 -79.79 -34.12
C GLN A 202 80.87 -81.17 -33.44
N ASP A 203 81.53 -82.18 -34.02
CA ASP A 203 81.61 -83.53 -33.45
C ASP A 203 82.20 -83.53 -32.03
N PRO A 204 81.83 -84.50 -31.16
CA PRO A 204 82.32 -84.56 -29.79
C PRO A 204 83.84 -84.63 -29.72
N PHE A 205 84.47 -83.69 -29.02
CA PHE A 205 85.93 -83.56 -28.96
C PHE A 205 86.48 -83.79 -27.54
N PRO A 206 87.66 -84.40 -27.39
CA PRO A 206 88.38 -84.41 -26.13
C PRO A 206 89.00 -83.03 -25.87
N LEU A 207 89.26 -82.71 -24.60
CA LEU A 207 90.21 -81.66 -24.25
C LEU A 207 91.61 -82.26 -24.26
N TYR A 208 92.57 -81.55 -24.86
CA TYR A 208 93.97 -81.97 -24.86
C TYR A 208 94.68 -81.58 -23.53
N PRO A 209 95.83 -82.18 -23.19
CA PRO A 209 96.55 -81.88 -21.95
C PRO A 209 96.94 -80.40 -21.86
N GLY A 210 96.25 -79.66 -20.98
CA GLY A 210 96.41 -78.22 -20.77
C GLY A 210 95.30 -77.34 -21.38
N GLU A 211 94.42 -77.88 -22.24
CA GLU A 211 93.15 -77.23 -22.59
C GLU A 211 92.20 -77.23 -21.38
N VAL A 212 91.47 -76.13 -21.18
CA VAL A 212 90.46 -76.00 -20.12
C VAL A 212 89.15 -75.51 -20.74
N LEU A 213 88.01 -76.06 -20.31
CA LEU A 213 86.70 -75.56 -20.70
C LEU A 213 86.35 -74.34 -19.83
N GLU A 214 86.63 -73.14 -20.36
CA GLU A 214 86.46 -71.85 -19.68
C GLU A 214 84.98 -71.47 -19.54
N LYS A 215 84.19 -71.73 -20.59
CA LYS A 215 82.75 -71.52 -20.59
C LYS A 215 82.04 -72.73 -21.17
N ASP A 216 81.17 -73.33 -20.37
CA ASP A 216 80.37 -74.49 -20.75
C ASP A 216 79.30 -74.13 -21.82
N ILE A 217 78.62 -75.16 -22.33
CA ILE A 217 77.65 -75.11 -23.43
C ILE A 217 76.61 -74.01 -23.21
N THR A 218 76.73 -72.93 -23.96
CA THR A 218 75.90 -71.72 -23.89
C THR A 218 75.15 -71.52 -25.22
N PRO A 219 73.86 -71.16 -25.23
CA PRO A 219 73.16 -70.84 -26.48
C PRO A 219 73.71 -69.57 -27.13
N LEU A 220 73.71 -69.51 -28.47
CA LEU A 220 74.03 -68.30 -29.22
C LEU A 220 72.92 -67.25 -29.05
N GLN A 221 73.30 -65.98 -28.94
CA GLN A 221 72.37 -64.89 -28.65
C GLN A 221 71.58 -64.49 -29.91
N VAL A 222 70.27 -64.68 -29.89
CA VAL A 222 69.37 -64.24 -30.96
C VAL A 222 68.94 -62.80 -30.68
N VAL A 223 69.14 -61.94 -31.67
CA VAL A 223 68.84 -60.50 -31.65
C VAL A 223 67.60 -60.27 -32.50
N LEU A 224 66.62 -59.56 -31.94
CA LEU A 224 65.29 -59.39 -32.53
C LEU A 224 65.25 -58.16 -33.47
N PRO A 225 64.30 -58.08 -34.41
CA PRO A 225 64.01 -56.83 -35.11
C PRO A 225 63.78 -55.68 -34.13
N ASN A 226 64.17 -54.46 -34.49
CA ASN A 226 64.09 -53.27 -33.63
C ASN A 226 64.90 -53.37 -32.32
N THR A 227 65.88 -54.29 -32.24
CA THR A 227 66.88 -54.36 -31.17
C THR A 227 68.28 -54.49 -31.74
N ALA A 228 69.28 -54.04 -30.98
CA ALA A 228 70.69 -54.23 -31.31
C ALA A 228 71.47 -54.65 -30.06
N LEU A 229 72.59 -55.35 -30.27
CA LEU A 229 73.61 -55.50 -29.22
C LEU A 229 74.59 -54.32 -29.31
N HIS A 230 74.81 -53.63 -28.20
CA HIS A 230 75.95 -52.73 -28.04
C HIS A 230 77.20 -53.57 -27.78
N LEU A 231 78.11 -53.58 -28.76
CA LEU A 231 79.33 -54.36 -28.76
C LEU A 231 80.53 -53.45 -28.49
N LYS A 232 81.55 -53.98 -27.80
CA LYS A 232 82.78 -53.25 -27.49
C LYS A 232 84.02 -54.12 -27.68
N ALA A 233 85.05 -53.59 -28.34
CA ALA A 233 86.34 -54.26 -28.45
C ALA A 233 87.11 -54.21 -27.12
N LEU A 234 87.56 -55.38 -26.66
CA LEU A 234 88.41 -55.53 -25.47
C LEU A 234 89.89 -55.34 -25.78
N LEU A 235 90.29 -55.62 -27.02
CA LEU A 235 91.67 -55.59 -27.52
C LEU A 235 91.68 -55.35 -29.04
N ASP A 236 92.82 -54.92 -29.59
CA ASP A 236 92.97 -54.68 -31.03
C ASP A 236 92.85 -55.99 -31.83
N PHE A 237 91.96 -56.03 -32.83
CA PHE A 237 91.81 -57.21 -33.71
C PHE A 237 91.47 -56.83 -35.16
N VAL A 238 91.52 -57.82 -36.05
CA VAL A 238 91.12 -57.67 -37.46
C VAL A 238 89.80 -58.40 -37.68
N ASP A 239 88.79 -57.70 -38.18
CA ASP A 239 87.48 -58.30 -38.49
C ASP A 239 87.53 -59.17 -39.76
N LYS A 240 86.49 -59.98 -39.97
CA LYS A 240 86.28 -60.84 -41.13
C LYS A 240 86.29 -60.07 -42.46
N SER A 241 85.98 -58.77 -42.42
CA SER A 241 86.05 -57.83 -43.54
C SER A 241 87.48 -57.39 -43.90
N GLY A 242 88.45 -57.61 -43.01
CA GLY A 242 89.84 -57.11 -43.11
C GLY A 242 90.09 -55.80 -42.36
N ASP A 243 89.05 -55.16 -41.82
CA ASP A 243 89.13 -53.92 -41.07
C ASP A 243 89.80 -54.10 -39.70
N LYS A 244 90.55 -53.10 -39.26
CA LYS A 244 91.19 -53.07 -37.94
C LYS A 244 90.26 -52.40 -36.94
N VAL A 245 89.91 -53.12 -35.88
CA VAL A 245 89.13 -52.61 -34.73
C VAL A 245 90.10 -52.38 -33.57
N VAL A 246 90.00 -51.23 -32.91
CA VAL A 246 90.88 -50.80 -31.81
C VAL A 246 90.22 -51.09 -30.46
N ALA A 247 91.03 -51.40 -29.45
CA ALA A 247 90.57 -51.61 -28.08
C ALA A 247 89.77 -50.39 -27.57
N GLY A 248 88.52 -50.61 -27.16
CA GLY A 248 87.60 -49.57 -26.72
C GLY A 248 86.67 -49.00 -27.82
N ASP A 249 86.81 -49.41 -29.07
CA ASP A 249 85.82 -49.16 -30.12
C ASP A 249 84.47 -49.80 -29.75
N GLU A 250 83.39 -49.12 -30.12
CA GLU A 250 82.01 -49.53 -29.79
C GLU A 250 81.13 -49.45 -31.05
N TRP A 251 80.34 -50.50 -31.32
CA TRP A 251 79.47 -50.60 -32.49
C TRP A 251 78.18 -51.37 -32.18
N LEU A 252 77.24 -51.39 -33.12
CA LEU A 252 76.00 -52.15 -33.00
C LEU A 252 76.02 -53.42 -33.85
N PHE A 253 75.42 -54.49 -33.33
CA PHE A 253 74.90 -55.60 -34.14
C PHE A 253 73.38 -55.47 -34.16
N GLU A 254 72.83 -54.87 -35.22
CA GLU A 254 71.38 -54.71 -35.42
C GLU A 254 70.72 -56.06 -35.78
N GLY A 255 69.55 -56.35 -35.20
CA GLY A 255 68.74 -57.52 -35.52
C GLY A 255 67.81 -57.30 -36.74
N PRO A 256 67.25 -58.38 -37.33
CA PRO A 256 67.27 -59.76 -36.83
C PRO A 256 68.53 -60.54 -37.21
N GLY A 257 69.14 -61.20 -36.22
CA GLY A 257 70.33 -62.03 -36.46
C GLY A 257 70.69 -62.91 -35.26
N THR A 258 71.50 -63.93 -35.46
CA THR A 258 72.14 -64.66 -34.36
C THR A 258 73.56 -64.15 -34.22
N TYR A 259 73.86 -63.50 -33.11
CA TYR A 259 75.22 -63.04 -32.81
C TYR A 259 76.10 -64.26 -32.51
N ILE A 260 77.26 -64.32 -33.17
CA ILE A 260 78.32 -65.30 -32.89
C ILE A 260 79.33 -64.59 -31.99
N PRO A 261 79.46 -64.98 -30.71
CA PRO A 261 80.41 -64.37 -29.79
C PRO A 261 81.84 -64.47 -30.28
N ARG A 262 82.64 -63.50 -29.85
CA ARG A 262 84.07 -63.39 -30.11
C ARG A 262 84.81 -63.29 -28.79
N LYS A 263 86.12 -63.59 -28.78
CA LYS A 263 86.96 -63.45 -27.56
C LYS A 263 87.48 -62.02 -27.39
N GLU A 264 87.50 -61.27 -28.49
CA GLU A 264 87.98 -59.90 -28.61
C GLU A 264 86.88 -58.86 -28.34
N VAL A 265 85.63 -59.29 -28.15
CA VAL A 265 84.43 -58.42 -28.13
C VAL A 265 83.52 -58.75 -26.95
N GLU A 266 83.20 -57.74 -26.14
CA GLU A 266 82.21 -57.79 -25.08
C GLU A 266 80.83 -57.32 -25.58
N VAL A 267 79.77 -57.86 -24.99
CA VAL A 267 78.37 -57.41 -25.18
C VAL A 267 77.99 -56.59 -23.96
N LEU A 268 77.76 -55.28 -24.13
CA LEU A 268 77.44 -54.37 -23.03
C LEU A 268 75.95 -54.41 -22.67
N GLU A 269 75.09 -54.10 -23.63
CA GLU A 269 73.63 -54.03 -23.43
C GLU A 269 72.83 -54.38 -24.70
N ILE A 270 71.53 -54.59 -24.53
CA ILE A 270 70.57 -54.78 -25.63
C ILE A 270 69.77 -53.48 -25.80
N ILE A 271 70.11 -52.70 -26.81
CA ILE A 271 69.42 -51.46 -27.16
C ILE A 271 68.09 -51.81 -27.83
N GLN A 272 67.02 -51.10 -27.45
CA GLN A 272 65.69 -51.22 -28.06
C GLN A 272 65.33 -49.92 -28.82
N ALA A 273 64.61 -50.04 -29.92
CA ALA A 273 64.13 -48.89 -30.68
C ALA A 273 62.98 -48.16 -29.96
N THR A 274 63.04 -46.83 -29.90
CA THR A 274 61.98 -45.98 -29.34
C THR A 274 60.93 -45.65 -30.39
N VAL A 275 59.64 -45.81 -30.07
CA VAL A 275 58.55 -45.60 -31.04
C VAL A 275 58.10 -44.13 -31.04
N ILE A 276 58.39 -43.44 -32.13
CA ILE A 276 57.97 -42.06 -32.43
C ILE A 276 56.62 -42.10 -33.14
N LYS A 277 55.59 -41.45 -32.57
CA LYS A 277 54.26 -41.35 -33.20
C LYS A 277 54.17 -40.15 -34.15
N GLN A 278 53.08 -40.10 -34.91
CA GLN A 278 52.65 -38.88 -35.60
C GLN A 278 52.55 -37.72 -34.59
N ASN A 279 53.02 -36.53 -34.99
CA ASN A 279 53.09 -35.32 -34.16
C ASN A 279 53.96 -35.45 -32.90
N GLN A 280 54.95 -36.36 -32.92
CA GLN A 280 56.03 -36.43 -31.92
C GLN A 280 57.40 -36.33 -32.60
N ALA A 281 58.43 -35.99 -31.83
CA ALA A 281 59.83 -36.15 -32.21
C ALA A 281 60.62 -36.76 -31.04
N LEU A 282 61.70 -37.50 -31.35
CA LEU A 282 62.61 -38.02 -30.34
C LEU A 282 63.82 -37.11 -30.19
N ARG A 283 64.11 -36.67 -28.96
CA ARG A 283 65.32 -35.90 -28.66
C ARG A 283 66.48 -36.83 -28.38
N LEU A 284 67.59 -36.56 -29.05
CA LEU A 284 68.85 -37.27 -28.90
C LEU A 284 69.93 -36.31 -28.39
N ARG A 285 70.97 -36.87 -27.77
CA ARG A 285 72.22 -36.18 -27.40
C ARG A 285 73.43 -36.97 -27.86
N ALA A 286 74.42 -36.29 -28.42
CA ALA A 286 75.69 -36.90 -28.83
C ALA A 286 76.59 -37.17 -27.61
N ARG A 287 76.87 -38.45 -27.32
CA ARG A 287 77.82 -38.90 -26.27
C ARG A 287 79.29 -38.64 -26.64
N LYS A 288 79.59 -38.58 -27.94
CA LYS A 288 80.87 -38.32 -28.59
C LYS A 288 80.59 -37.59 -29.90
N GLU A 289 81.61 -37.07 -30.56
CA GLU A 289 81.51 -36.64 -31.96
C GLU A 289 81.05 -37.81 -32.84
N CYS A 290 79.95 -37.60 -33.57
CA CYS A 290 79.31 -38.66 -34.36
C CYS A 290 78.55 -38.12 -35.58
N TRP A 291 78.13 -39.02 -36.45
CA TRP A 291 77.22 -38.72 -37.56
C TRP A 291 75.84 -39.26 -37.21
N ASP A 292 74.80 -38.42 -37.32
CA ASP A 292 73.42 -38.87 -37.10
C ASP A 292 72.89 -39.71 -38.28
N ARG A 293 71.74 -40.37 -38.11
CA ARG A 293 71.09 -41.14 -39.19
C ARG A 293 70.66 -40.32 -40.42
N GLU A 294 70.74 -38.99 -40.40
CA GLU A 294 70.52 -38.12 -41.57
C GLU A 294 71.83 -37.69 -42.26
N GLY A 295 72.99 -38.12 -41.75
CA GLY A 295 74.31 -37.79 -42.30
C GLY A 295 74.83 -36.42 -41.88
N LYS A 296 74.33 -35.84 -40.78
CA LYS A 296 74.85 -34.59 -40.21
C LYS A 296 75.90 -34.91 -39.15
N GLU A 297 76.99 -34.15 -39.17
CA GLU A 297 78.00 -34.12 -38.12
C GLU A 297 77.40 -33.53 -36.84
N ARG A 298 77.64 -34.18 -35.69
CA ARG A 298 77.15 -33.78 -34.36
C ARG A 298 78.31 -33.71 -33.38
N VAL A 299 78.42 -32.58 -32.66
CA VAL A 299 79.49 -32.39 -31.66
C VAL A 299 79.11 -32.98 -30.30
N THR A 300 80.10 -33.35 -29.49
CA THR A 300 79.85 -33.94 -28.16
C THR A 300 78.98 -33.01 -27.29
N GLY A 301 77.86 -33.53 -26.79
CA GLY A 301 76.87 -32.78 -26.00
C GLY A 301 75.84 -31.99 -26.82
N GLU A 302 75.91 -32.00 -28.15
CA GLU A 302 74.84 -31.45 -29.01
C GLU A 302 73.55 -32.25 -28.84
N GLU A 303 72.41 -31.56 -28.90
CA GLU A 303 71.08 -32.14 -28.82
C GLU A 303 70.26 -31.79 -30.08
N TRP A 304 69.50 -32.75 -30.61
CA TRP A 304 68.63 -32.56 -31.79
C TRP A 304 67.37 -33.41 -31.72
N LEU A 305 66.40 -33.09 -32.59
CA LEU A 305 65.16 -33.84 -32.75
C LEU A 305 65.17 -34.71 -34.01
N VAL A 306 64.80 -35.98 -33.84
CA VAL A 306 64.44 -36.90 -34.93
C VAL A 306 62.92 -36.90 -35.11
N ARG A 307 62.47 -36.59 -36.32
CA ARG A 307 61.04 -36.42 -36.67
C ARG A 307 60.47 -37.57 -37.52
N THR A 308 61.23 -38.64 -37.74
CA THR A 308 60.82 -39.81 -38.53
C THR A 308 59.88 -40.72 -37.73
N VAL A 309 58.59 -40.72 -38.07
CA VAL A 309 57.57 -41.58 -37.43
C VAL A 309 57.90 -43.06 -37.64
N GLY A 310 57.89 -43.85 -36.56
CA GLY A 310 58.26 -45.26 -36.57
C GLY A 310 59.08 -45.68 -35.35
N ALA A 311 59.68 -46.88 -35.40
CA ALA A 311 60.60 -47.34 -34.37
C ALA A 311 62.03 -46.87 -34.70
N TYR A 312 62.56 -45.91 -33.93
CA TYR A 312 63.90 -45.38 -34.09
C TYR A 312 64.89 -46.10 -33.19
N LEU A 313 65.83 -46.82 -33.79
CA LEU A 313 66.92 -47.49 -33.09
C LEU A 313 68.12 -46.53 -32.99
N PRO A 314 68.49 -46.02 -31.80
CA PRO A 314 69.60 -45.09 -31.67
C PRO A 314 70.94 -45.76 -32.02
N ALA A 315 71.86 -45.01 -32.63
CA ALA A 315 73.24 -45.41 -32.84
C ALA A 315 74.04 -45.39 -31.51
N VAL A 316 75.23 -45.99 -31.54
CA VAL A 316 76.13 -46.19 -30.38
C VAL A 316 76.30 -44.94 -29.48
N PHE A 317 76.44 -43.78 -30.12
CA PHE A 317 76.74 -42.51 -29.45
C PHE A 317 75.53 -41.58 -29.36
N GLU A 318 74.34 -42.03 -29.77
CA GLU A 318 73.08 -41.30 -29.63
C GLU A 318 72.40 -41.67 -28.30
N GLU A 319 72.49 -40.79 -27.32
CA GLU A 319 71.76 -40.91 -26.05
C GLU A 319 70.31 -40.45 -26.24
N VAL A 320 69.35 -41.34 -26.02
CA VAL A 320 67.93 -41.01 -26.06
C VAL A 320 67.53 -40.24 -24.80
N LEU A 321 66.89 -39.07 -24.96
CA LEU A 321 66.44 -38.22 -23.86
C LEU A 321 64.92 -38.33 -23.63
N ASP A 322 64.12 -37.62 -24.43
CA ASP A 322 62.66 -37.53 -24.28
C ASP A 322 61.93 -37.52 -25.63
N LEU A 323 60.62 -37.80 -25.58
CA LEU A 323 59.71 -37.60 -26.71
C LEU A 323 59.04 -36.23 -26.55
N VAL A 324 59.17 -35.37 -27.56
CA VAL A 324 58.58 -34.03 -27.60
C VAL A 324 57.31 -34.07 -28.44
N ASP A 325 56.17 -33.77 -27.81
CA ASP A 325 54.86 -33.64 -28.48
C ASP A 325 54.74 -32.32 -29.26
N ALA A 326 53.99 -32.32 -30.35
CA ALA A 326 53.64 -31.09 -31.08
C ALA A 326 52.58 -30.27 -30.34
N VAL A 327 52.78 -28.94 -30.29
CA VAL A 327 51.69 -28.02 -29.94
C VAL A 327 50.78 -27.89 -31.16
N ILE A 328 49.52 -28.30 -31.01
CA ILE A 328 48.49 -28.17 -32.05
C ILE A 328 48.01 -26.72 -32.07
N LEU A 329 48.05 -26.10 -33.25
CA LEU A 329 47.67 -24.71 -33.48
C LEU A 329 46.29 -24.61 -34.14
N THR A 330 45.67 -23.44 -34.02
CA THR A 330 44.34 -23.16 -34.57
C THR A 330 44.30 -21.71 -35.04
N GLU A 331 43.27 -21.34 -35.80
CA GLU A 331 43.00 -19.94 -36.17
C GLU A 331 42.90 -18.99 -34.96
N LYS A 332 42.68 -19.52 -33.75
CA LYS A 332 42.51 -18.75 -32.51
C LYS A 332 43.71 -18.77 -31.57
N THR A 333 44.77 -19.51 -31.90
CA THR A 333 45.92 -19.76 -31.01
C THR A 333 47.25 -19.78 -31.76
N ALA A 334 48.14 -18.85 -31.44
CA ALA A 334 49.52 -18.85 -31.91
C ALA A 334 50.48 -19.32 -30.81
N LEU A 335 51.60 -19.95 -31.17
CA LEU A 335 52.65 -20.38 -30.25
C LEU A 335 53.73 -19.30 -30.16
N HIS A 336 53.99 -18.78 -28.96
CA HIS A 336 55.03 -17.79 -28.70
C HIS A 336 56.33 -18.50 -28.35
N LEU A 337 57.33 -18.32 -29.22
CA LEU A 337 58.65 -18.93 -29.13
C LEU A 337 59.74 -17.87 -28.93
N ARG A 338 60.81 -18.28 -28.26
CA ARG A 338 62.09 -17.54 -28.15
C ARG A 338 63.25 -18.40 -28.61
N ALA A 339 64.21 -17.80 -29.33
CA ALA A 339 65.43 -18.49 -29.74
C ALA A 339 66.44 -18.55 -28.59
N ARG A 340 66.86 -19.77 -28.22
CA ARG A 340 67.92 -20.02 -27.23
C ARG A 340 69.33 -19.83 -27.80
N GLN A 341 69.49 -20.05 -29.10
CA GLN A 341 70.75 -19.87 -29.83
C GLN A 341 70.45 -19.30 -31.23
N ASN A 342 71.49 -18.98 -32.01
CA ASN A 342 71.34 -18.62 -33.42
C ASN A 342 71.10 -19.88 -34.25
N PHE A 343 69.92 -20.03 -34.87
CA PHE A 343 69.58 -21.23 -35.67
C PHE A 343 68.67 -20.86 -36.86
N ARG A 344 68.28 -21.86 -37.66
CA ARG A 344 67.21 -21.73 -38.67
C ARG A 344 66.05 -22.64 -38.29
N ASP A 345 64.84 -22.09 -38.29
CA ASP A 345 63.63 -22.90 -38.09
C ASP A 345 63.35 -23.80 -39.30
N LEU A 346 62.41 -24.75 -39.17
CA LEU A 346 62.08 -25.69 -40.25
C LEU A 346 61.50 -25.03 -41.52
N ARG A 347 61.13 -23.75 -41.46
CA ARG A 347 60.70 -22.93 -42.61
C ARG A 347 61.88 -22.21 -43.27
N GLY A 348 63.09 -22.36 -42.73
CA GLY A 348 64.32 -21.71 -43.20
C GLY A 348 64.55 -20.31 -42.64
N VAL A 349 63.68 -19.80 -41.76
CA VAL A 349 63.83 -18.46 -41.18
C VAL A 349 64.97 -18.48 -40.17
N SER A 350 65.96 -17.60 -40.36
CA SER A 350 67.08 -17.48 -39.43
C SER A 350 66.66 -16.67 -38.21
N ARG A 351 66.84 -17.24 -37.01
CA ARG A 351 66.53 -16.63 -35.71
C ARG A 351 67.82 -16.40 -34.92
N ARG A 352 67.90 -15.31 -34.17
CA ARG A 352 69.03 -14.98 -33.30
C ARG A 352 68.68 -15.17 -31.83
N THR A 353 69.67 -15.48 -31.00
CA THR A 353 69.49 -15.64 -29.53
C THR A 353 68.72 -14.46 -28.92
N GLY A 354 67.61 -14.75 -28.24
CA GLY A 354 66.75 -13.76 -27.60
C GLY A 354 65.72 -13.08 -28.52
N GLU A 355 65.71 -13.36 -29.83
CA GLU A 355 64.56 -12.99 -30.67
C GLU A 355 63.34 -13.84 -30.30
N GLU A 356 62.17 -13.20 -30.31
CA GLU A 356 60.88 -13.84 -30.01
C GLU A 356 59.96 -13.69 -31.23
N TRP A 357 59.14 -14.71 -31.51
CA TRP A 357 58.16 -14.69 -32.60
C TRP A 357 56.93 -15.54 -32.28
N LEU A 358 55.91 -15.40 -33.10
CA LEU A 358 54.75 -16.28 -33.11
C LEU A 358 54.84 -17.30 -34.25
N VAL A 359 54.39 -18.52 -34.00
CA VAL A 359 54.04 -19.52 -35.02
C VAL A 359 52.52 -19.66 -35.04
N THR A 360 51.92 -19.63 -36.22
CA THR A 360 50.46 -19.65 -36.41
C THR A 360 50.02 -20.88 -37.22
N VAL A 361 48.71 -21.10 -37.34
CA VAL A 361 48.16 -22.15 -38.21
C VAL A 361 48.50 -21.93 -39.70
N GLN A 362 48.89 -20.73 -40.12
CA GLN A 362 49.38 -20.45 -41.47
C GLN A 362 50.81 -20.97 -41.69
N ASP A 363 51.57 -21.17 -40.62
CA ASP A 363 52.93 -21.72 -40.64
C ASP A 363 52.94 -23.25 -40.50
N THR A 364 52.09 -23.80 -39.63
CA THR A 364 51.85 -25.25 -39.45
C THR A 364 50.64 -25.50 -38.55
N GLU A 365 49.89 -26.58 -38.79
CA GLU A 365 48.82 -27.06 -37.89
C GLU A 365 49.37 -27.63 -36.56
N ALA A 366 50.60 -28.14 -36.57
CA ALA A 366 51.23 -28.78 -35.41
C ALA A 366 52.73 -28.47 -35.39
N HIS A 367 53.18 -27.75 -34.36
CA HIS A 367 54.59 -27.36 -34.20
C HIS A 367 55.22 -28.13 -33.04
N VAL A 368 56.11 -29.10 -33.34
CA VAL A 368 57.02 -29.66 -32.32
C VAL A 368 58.14 -28.65 -32.09
N PRO A 369 58.24 -28.04 -30.88
CA PRO A 369 59.29 -27.06 -30.57
C PRO A 369 60.67 -27.72 -30.68
N ASP A 370 61.59 -27.08 -31.40
CA ASP A 370 62.94 -27.60 -31.58
C ASP A 370 63.85 -27.31 -30.36
N VAL A 371 65.01 -27.95 -30.29
CA VAL A 371 65.95 -27.83 -29.15
C VAL A 371 66.38 -26.37 -28.90
N TYR A 372 66.49 -25.61 -29.98
CA TYR A 372 66.84 -24.19 -29.99
C TYR A 372 65.66 -23.24 -29.72
N GLU A 373 64.43 -23.77 -29.62
CA GLU A 373 63.20 -23.02 -29.39
C GLU A 373 62.74 -23.16 -27.93
N GLU A 374 62.41 -22.05 -27.30
CA GLU A 374 61.83 -21.98 -25.97
C GLU A 374 60.38 -21.54 -26.06
N VAL A 375 59.45 -22.42 -25.63
CA VAL A 375 58.02 -22.07 -25.56
C VAL A 375 57.80 -21.12 -24.39
N LEU A 376 57.34 -19.91 -24.69
CA LEU A 376 56.93 -18.91 -23.70
C LEU A 376 55.45 -19.02 -23.36
N GLY A 377 54.62 -19.42 -24.33
CA GLY A 377 53.19 -19.66 -24.10
C GLY A 377 52.38 -19.78 -25.38
N ILE A 378 51.06 -19.80 -25.22
CA ILE A 378 50.09 -19.78 -26.32
C ILE A 378 49.35 -18.44 -26.28
N VAL A 379 49.41 -17.68 -27.37
CA VAL A 379 48.79 -16.36 -27.51
C VAL A 379 47.41 -16.52 -28.16
N PRO A 380 46.32 -16.10 -27.50
CA PRO A 380 44.99 -16.11 -28.09
C PRO A 380 44.84 -15.00 -29.14
N ILE A 381 43.98 -15.22 -30.13
CA ILE A 381 43.67 -14.19 -31.13
C ILE A 381 42.86 -13.05 -30.50
N THR A 382 43.22 -11.81 -30.82
CA THR A 382 42.46 -10.61 -30.49
C THR A 382 41.51 -10.31 -31.65
N THR A 383 40.20 -10.47 -31.43
CA THR A 383 39.15 -10.19 -32.41
C THR A 383 38.42 -8.90 -32.05
N LEU A 384 38.42 -7.95 -32.98
CA LEU A 384 37.58 -6.74 -32.95
C LEU A 384 36.32 -7.00 -33.78
N GLY A 385 35.15 -6.67 -33.22
CA GLY A 385 33.89 -6.55 -33.97
C GLY A 385 33.81 -5.24 -34.78
N PRO A 386 32.69 -4.98 -35.48
CA PRO A 386 32.53 -3.81 -36.34
C PRO A 386 32.62 -2.50 -35.55
N HIS A 387 31.93 -2.40 -34.40
CA HIS A 387 31.94 -1.24 -33.51
C HIS A 387 33.01 -1.36 -32.40
N ASN A 388 34.13 -2.05 -32.66
CA ASN A 388 35.23 -2.18 -31.72
C ASN A 388 36.55 -1.65 -32.30
N TYR A 389 37.39 -1.12 -31.42
CA TYR A 389 38.76 -0.74 -31.72
C TYR A 389 39.66 -1.05 -30.53
N CYS A 390 40.98 -0.98 -30.74
CA CYS A 390 41.94 -1.03 -29.65
C CYS A 390 43.15 -0.16 -29.98
N VAL A 391 43.97 0.12 -28.96
CA VAL A 391 45.23 0.85 -29.11
C VAL A 391 46.36 -0.07 -28.66
N ILE A 392 47.21 -0.47 -29.60
CA ILE A 392 48.41 -1.26 -29.36
C ILE A 392 49.52 -0.29 -28.94
N LEU A 393 50.07 -0.49 -27.74
CA LEU A 393 51.29 0.15 -27.27
C LEU A 393 52.51 -0.61 -27.81
N ASP A 394 53.60 0.13 -28.01
CA ASP A 394 54.92 -0.40 -28.40
C ASP A 394 54.88 -1.26 -29.69
N PRO A 395 54.11 -0.88 -30.74
CA PRO A 395 53.74 -1.76 -31.87
C PRO A 395 54.94 -2.23 -32.70
N VAL A 396 54.88 -3.46 -33.21
CA VAL A 396 55.89 -4.02 -34.11
C VAL A 396 55.86 -3.33 -35.47
N GLY A 397 57.03 -2.87 -35.93
CA GLY A 397 57.26 -2.29 -37.25
C GLY A 397 57.57 -3.33 -38.35
N LEU A 398 57.73 -2.84 -39.59
CA LEU A 398 58.12 -3.66 -40.75
C LEU A 398 59.54 -4.27 -40.62
N ASP A 399 60.33 -3.76 -39.67
CA ASP A 399 61.66 -4.26 -39.29
C ASP A 399 61.61 -5.37 -38.23
N GLY A 400 60.41 -5.80 -37.82
CA GLY A 400 60.21 -6.87 -36.84
C GLY A 400 60.48 -6.47 -35.39
N LYS A 401 60.46 -5.17 -35.05
CA LYS A 401 60.79 -4.66 -33.71
C LYS A 401 59.71 -3.75 -33.15
N ASN A 402 59.57 -3.79 -31.83
CA ASN A 402 58.65 -2.94 -31.07
C ASN A 402 59.07 -1.46 -31.10
N GLN A 403 58.17 -0.60 -31.55
CA GLN A 403 58.37 0.85 -31.60
C GLN A 403 58.06 1.47 -30.23
N LEU A 404 59.02 1.35 -29.30
CA LEU A 404 58.86 1.74 -27.90
C LEU A 404 58.32 3.18 -27.75
N GLY A 405 57.23 3.32 -26.99
CA GLY A 405 56.53 4.59 -26.75
C GLY A 405 55.57 5.04 -27.87
N GLN A 406 55.51 4.35 -29.01
CA GLN A 406 54.50 4.60 -30.04
C GLN A 406 53.17 3.91 -29.72
N LYS A 407 52.12 4.35 -30.43
CA LYS A 407 50.76 3.81 -30.34
C LYS A 407 50.20 3.53 -31.73
N ARG A 408 49.66 2.33 -31.96
CA ARG A 408 48.94 1.97 -33.20
C ARG A 408 47.48 1.68 -32.89
N VAL A 409 46.59 2.54 -33.39
CA VAL A 409 45.14 2.32 -33.31
C VAL A 409 44.74 1.28 -34.36
N VAL A 410 44.00 0.25 -33.95
CA VAL A 410 43.43 -0.77 -34.84
C VAL A 410 41.91 -0.74 -34.67
N LYS A 411 41.18 -0.53 -35.77
CA LYS A 411 39.71 -0.41 -35.80
C LYS A 411 39.08 -1.24 -36.92
N GLY A 412 37.79 -1.52 -36.76
CA GLY A 412 36.96 -2.32 -37.68
C GLY A 412 37.18 -3.82 -37.50
N GLU A 413 36.31 -4.61 -38.14
CA GLU A 413 36.29 -6.07 -38.00
C GLU A 413 37.61 -6.71 -38.42
N LYS A 414 38.40 -7.14 -37.43
CA LYS A 414 39.77 -7.67 -37.60
C LYS A 414 40.10 -8.65 -36.50
N SER A 415 40.68 -9.80 -36.88
CA SER A 415 41.27 -10.75 -35.95
C SER A 415 42.78 -10.80 -36.16
N PHE A 416 43.56 -10.61 -35.10
CA PHE A 416 45.03 -10.58 -35.15
C PHE A 416 45.65 -11.07 -33.83
N PHE A 417 46.89 -11.55 -33.88
CA PHE A 417 47.65 -11.87 -32.67
C PHE A 417 48.53 -10.67 -32.26
N LEU A 418 48.58 -10.37 -30.96
CA LEU A 418 49.52 -9.41 -30.39
C LEU A 418 50.94 -9.96 -30.54
N GLN A 419 51.83 -9.21 -31.18
CA GLN A 419 53.21 -9.64 -31.40
C GLN A 419 54.05 -9.58 -30.11
N PRO A 420 55.20 -10.27 -30.02
CA PRO A 420 56.01 -10.30 -28.80
C PRO A 420 56.46 -8.90 -28.34
N GLY A 421 55.91 -8.45 -27.21
CA GLY A 421 56.13 -7.11 -26.64
C GLY A 421 54.98 -6.12 -26.87
N GLU A 422 54.05 -6.40 -27.78
CA GLU A 422 52.83 -5.62 -27.95
C GLU A 422 51.84 -5.84 -26.80
N ARG A 423 51.08 -4.79 -26.46
CA ARG A 423 50.05 -4.82 -25.42
C ARG A 423 48.95 -3.81 -25.71
N LEU A 424 47.72 -4.10 -25.28
CA LEU A 424 46.59 -3.18 -25.44
C LEU A 424 46.56 -2.14 -24.31
N GLU A 425 46.44 -0.86 -24.64
CA GLU A 425 46.44 0.24 -23.64
C GLU A 425 45.24 0.17 -22.68
N ARG A 426 44.06 -0.17 -23.22
CA ARG A 426 42.78 -0.27 -22.49
C ARG A 426 41.97 -1.50 -22.91
N GLY A 427 42.67 -2.57 -23.30
CA GLY A 427 42.02 -3.76 -23.89
C GLY A 427 41.35 -3.45 -25.23
N ILE A 428 40.22 -4.13 -25.48
CA ILE A 428 39.29 -3.82 -26.56
C ILE A 428 38.33 -2.74 -26.05
N GLN A 429 38.10 -1.71 -26.85
CA GLN A 429 37.22 -0.58 -26.56
C GLN A 429 36.10 -0.50 -27.61
N ASP A 430 34.96 0.03 -27.21
CA ASP A 430 33.84 0.26 -28.13
C ASP A 430 33.99 1.60 -28.86
N VAL A 431 33.64 1.63 -30.13
CA VAL A 431 33.67 2.82 -31.00
C VAL A 431 32.64 3.84 -30.51
N TYR A 432 32.97 5.13 -30.56
CA TYR A 432 32.04 6.19 -30.14
C TYR A 432 30.96 6.40 -31.20
N VAL A 433 29.84 5.67 -31.07
CA VAL A 433 28.63 5.85 -31.87
C VAL A 433 27.88 7.08 -31.37
N LEU A 434 28.02 8.21 -32.06
CA LEU A 434 27.38 9.48 -31.69
C LEU A 434 26.04 9.61 -32.41
N SER A 435 24.95 9.80 -31.67
CA SER A 435 23.68 10.27 -32.23
C SER A 435 23.71 11.77 -32.56
N GLU A 436 22.70 12.28 -33.29
CA GLU A 436 22.53 13.71 -33.60
C GLU A 436 22.56 14.63 -32.36
N GLN A 437 22.20 14.09 -31.19
CA GLN A 437 22.16 14.80 -29.91
C GLN A 437 23.44 14.63 -29.10
N GLN A 438 24.47 13.94 -29.62
CA GLN A 438 25.75 13.71 -28.95
C GLN A 438 26.92 14.30 -29.75
N GLY A 439 27.98 14.64 -29.03
CA GLY A 439 29.23 15.11 -29.60
C GLY A 439 30.41 14.84 -28.67
N LEU A 440 31.62 14.86 -29.20
CA LEU A 440 32.84 14.73 -28.42
C LEU A 440 33.64 16.03 -28.48
N LEU A 441 33.98 16.55 -27.30
CA LEU A 441 35.01 17.57 -27.19
C LEU A 441 36.37 16.87 -27.29
N LEU A 442 37.08 17.10 -28.38
CA LEU A 442 38.39 16.51 -28.67
C LEU A 442 39.51 17.51 -28.32
N ARG A 443 40.70 17.00 -27.97
CA ARG A 443 41.93 17.78 -27.86
C ARG A 443 43.09 17.12 -28.60
N ALA A 444 43.82 17.91 -29.37
CA ALA A 444 45.03 17.47 -30.06
C ALA A 444 46.22 17.44 -29.08
N LEU A 445 46.89 16.29 -28.99
CA LEU A 445 48.17 16.11 -28.27
C LEU A 445 49.37 16.51 -29.12
N GLN A 446 49.24 16.43 -30.45
CA GLN A 446 50.25 16.74 -31.46
C GLN A 446 49.57 17.38 -32.67
N PRO A 447 50.30 18.12 -33.54
CA PRO A 447 49.74 18.59 -34.80
C PRO A 447 49.20 17.45 -35.67
N LEU A 448 47.99 17.61 -36.17
CA LEU A 448 47.26 16.63 -36.97
C LEU A 448 46.31 17.30 -37.96
N GLU A 449 46.02 16.58 -39.05
CA GLU A 449 44.95 16.88 -39.99
C GLU A 449 43.88 15.79 -39.82
N GLU A 450 42.64 16.16 -39.53
CA GLU A 450 41.49 15.26 -39.50
C GLU A 450 40.46 15.70 -40.56
N GLY A 451 39.86 14.73 -41.26
CA GLY A 451 38.92 14.96 -42.36
C GLY A 451 39.12 13.97 -43.51
N GLU A 452 38.06 13.75 -44.29
CA GLU A 452 38.12 12.98 -45.53
C GLU A 452 38.76 13.83 -46.67
N GLU A 453 38.92 13.25 -47.87
CA GLU A 453 39.65 13.88 -48.98
C GLU A 453 38.88 15.03 -49.66
N GLY A 454 38.70 16.12 -48.92
CA GLY A 454 38.11 17.39 -49.37
C GLY A 454 38.14 18.47 -48.28
N GLU A 455 37.86 18.10 -47.03
CA GLU A 455 37.72 19.03 -45.89
C GLU A 455 38.64 18.64 -44.71
N LYS A 456 39.96 18.67 -44.94
CA LYS A 456 40.94 18.44 -43.87
C LYS A 456 41.06 19.67 -42.96
N VAL A 457 40.68 19.51 -41.71
CA VAL A 457 40.88 20.53 -40.66
C VAL A 457 42.22 20.28 -39.96
N SER A 458 43.09 21.29 -39.98
CA SER A 458 44.38 21.26 -39.29
C SER A 458 44.23 21.71 -37.83
N HIS A 459 44.61 20.87 -36.88
CA HIS A 459 44.59 21.17 -35.44
C HIS A 459 46.02 21.27 -34.89
N GLN A 460 46.30 22.33 -34.13
CA GLN A 460 47.57 22.53 -33.42
C GLN A 460 47.57 21.79 -32.07
N ALA A 461 48.74 21.52 -31.52
CA ALA A 461 48.85 20.85 -30.22
C ALA A 461 48.22 21.73 -29.11
N GLY A 462 47.23 21.19 -28.40
CA GLY A 462 46.45 21.88 -27.38
C GLY A 462 45.10 22.42 -27.85
N ASP A 463 44.84 22.50 -29.17
CA ASP A 463 43.54 22.93 -29.70
C ASP A 463 42.41 22.00 -29.25
N ARG A 464 41.21 22.59 -29.11
CA ARG A 464 39.97 21.87 -28.80
C ARG A 464 38.91 22.15 -29.85
N TRP A 465 38.20 21.10 -30.27
CA TRP A 465 37.08 21.19 -31.20
C TRP A 465 35.97 20.21 -30.80
N LEU A 466 34.78 20.43 -31.32
CA LEU A 466 33.59 19.63 -31.05
C LEU A 466 33.13 18.93 -32.33
N ILE A 467 33.24 17.60 -32.38
CA ILE A 467 32.53 16.79 -33.38
C ILE A 467 31.12 16.47 -32.89
N ARG A 468 30.17 16.28 -33.81
CA ARG A 468 28.76 15.97 -33.52
C ARG A 468 28.32 14.76 -34.35
N GLY A 469 27.37 13.98 -33.83
CA GLY A 469 26.73 12.93 -34.61
C GLY A 469 25.78 13.47 -35.69
N PRO A 470 25.22 12.59 -36.55
CA PRO A 470 25.28 11.12 -36.44
C PRO A 470 26.53 10.54 -37.13
N LEU A 471 27.48 9.99 -36.36
CA LEU A 471 28.70 9.36 -36.89
C LEU A 471 29.36 8.40 -35.89
N GLU A 472 30.24 7.53 -36.39
CA GLU A 472 31.10 6.66 -35.58
C GLU A 472 32.53 7.22 -35.49
N TYR A 473 32.98 7.61 -34.29
CA TYR A 473 34.33 8.15 -34.08
C TYR A 473 35.26 7.15 -33.38
N VAL A 474 36.50 7.09 -33.86
CA VAL A 474 37.61 6.38 -33.22
C VAL A 474 38.75 7.37 -33.03
N PRO A 475 39.16 7.67 -31.78
CA PRO A 475 40.26 8.59 -31.51
C PRO A 475 41.54 8.15 -32.21
N SER A 476 42.14 9.08 -32.95
CA SER A 476 43.50 8.94 -33.47
C SER A 476 44.51 8.90 -32.32
N ALA A 477 45.68 8.26 -32.50
CA ALA A 477 46.74 8.21 -31.47
C ALA A 477 47.26 9.60 -31.03
N LYS A 478 46.95 10.66 -31.81
CA LYS A 478 47.26 12.06 -31.52
C LYS A 478 46.13 12.85 -30.84
N VAL A 479 44.94 12.25 -30.68
CA VAL A 479 43.74 12.89 -30.13
C VAL A 479 43.38 12.23 -28.80
N GLU A 480 42.93 13.04 -27.85
CA GLU A 480 42.20 12.56 -26.68
C GLU A 480 40.75 13.10 -26.68
N VAL A 481 39.84 12.29 -26.14
CA VAL A 481 38.47 12.73 -25.82
C VAL A 481 38.50 13.39 -24.45
N VAL A 482 38.12 14.66 -24.40
CA VAL A 482 38.10 15.49 -23.18
C VAL A 482 36.78 15.35 -22.44
N GLU A 483 35.67 15.38 -23.18
CA GLU A 483 34.31 15.43 -22.64
C GLU A 483 33.32 14.83 -23.65
N GLU A 484 32.48 13.90 -23.19
CA GLU A 484 31.30 13.45 -23.93
C GLU A 484 30.16 14.45 -23.70
N ARG A 485 29.75 15.16 -24.75
CA ARG A 485 28.74 16.21 -24.68
C ARG A 485 27.39 15.71 -25.21
N GLN A 486 26.34 16.04 -24.48
CA GLN A 486 24.96 15.80 -24.87
C GLN A 486 24.28 17.15 -25.12
N ALA A 487 23.41 17.22 -26.12
CA ALA A 487 22.55 18.36 -26.36
C ALA A 487 21.51 18.44 -25.24
N ILE A 488 21.45 19.59 -24.57
CA ILE A 488 20.53 19.80 -23.45
C ILE A 488 19.16 20.14 -24.05
N PRO A 489 18.10 19.32 -23.83
CA PRO A 489 16.76 19.67 -24.27
C PRO A 489 16.25 20.87 -23.45
N LEU A 490 15.67 21.84 -24.15
CA LEU A 490 15.13 23.08 -23.58
C LEU A 490 13.80 23.39 -24.27
N ASP A 491 12.71 23.35 -23.50
CA ASP A 491 11.40 23.82 -23.94
C ASP A 491 11.40 25.33 -24.18
N GLU A 492 10.39 25.85 -24.90
CA GLU A 492 10.19 27.27 -25.23
C GLU A 492 10.38 28.24 -24.03
N ASN A 493 10.02 27.78 -22.83
CA ASN A 493 10.03 28.54 -21.58
C ASN A 493 11.21 28.21 -20.65
N GLU A 494 12.11 27.31 -21.08
CA GLU A 494 13.31 26.89 -20.33
C GLU A 494 14.59 27.43 -20.98
N GLY A 495 15.69 27.38 -20.22
CA GLY A 495 16.99 27.79 -20.71
C GLY A 495 18.14 27.46 -19.76
N ILE A 496 19.35 27.72 -20.24
CA ILE A 496 20.62 27.60 -19.50
C ILE A 496 21.44 28.88 -19.61
N TYR A 497 22.25 29.16 -18.60
CA TYR A 497 23.33 30.13 -18.70
C TYR A 497 24.58 29.45 -19.25
N VAL A 498 25.13 30.02 -20.32
CA VAL A 498 26.39 29.56 -20.92
C VAL A 498 27.42 30.67 -20.80
N GLN A 499 28.65 30.30 -20.45
CA GLN A 499 29.82 31.16 -20.48
C GLN A 499 30.77 30.70 -21.58
N ASP A 500 31.12 31.63 -22.46
CA ASP A 500 32.25 31.49 -23.40
C ASP A 500 33.55 31.68 -22.61
N VAL A 501 34.44 30.69 -22.65
CA VAL A 501 35.72 30.65 -21.92
C VAL A 501 36.78 31.55 -22.58
N LYS A 502 36.69 31.83 -23.89
CA LYS A 502 37.60 32.73 -24.61
C LYS A 502 37.24 34.20 -24.41
N THR A 503 35.95 34.55 -24.44
CA THR A 503 35.51 35.96 -24.26
C THR A 503 35.06 36.30 -22.84
N GLY A 504 34.90 35.30 -21.96
CA GLY A 504 34.33 35.44 -20.62
C GLY A 504 32.83 35.75 -20.59
N ARG A 505 32.19 35.91 -21.76
CA ARG A 505 30.83 36.45 -21.89
C ARG A 505 29.78 35.41 -21.49
N VAL A 506 29.06 35.71 -20.40
CA VAL A 506 27.88 34.94 -19.98
C VAL A 506 26.64 35.41 -20.77
N ARG A 507 25.82 34.46 -21.22
CA ARG A 507 24.48 34.72 -21.79
C ARG A 507 23.48 33.64 -21.39
N ALA A 508 22.20 33.97 -21.40
CA ALA A 508 21.13 32.97 -21.36
C ALA A 508 20.87 32.44 -22.78
N VAL A 509 20.66 31.13 -22.92
CA VAL A 509 20.14 30.47 -24.12
C VAL A 509 18.81 29.82 -23.71
N ILE A 510 17.75 30.07 -24.47
CA ILE A 510 16.37 29.71 -24.16
C ILE A 510 15.66 29.10 -25.38
N GLY A 511 14.67 28.24 -25.13
CA GLY A 511 13.65 27.87 -26.11
C GLY A 511 14.04 26.93 -27.25
N SER A 512 15.24 26.35 -27.26
CA SER A 512 15.63 25.33 -28.23
C SER A 512 16.74 24.43 -27.68
N THR A 513 16.69 23.13 -28.00
CA THR A 513 17.70 22.12 -27.62
C THR A 513 19.11 22.58 -28.01
N TYR A 514 20.00 22.71 -27.02
CA TYR A 514 21.29 23.36 -27.19
C TYR A 514 22.47 22.47 -26.80
N MET A 515 23.42 22.30 -27.71
CA MET A 515 24.72 21.66 -27.43
C MET A 515 25.81 22.73 -27.33
N LEU A 516 26.40 22.86 -26.15
CA LEU A 516 27.52 23.77 -25.83
C LEU A 516 28.63 23.65 -26.88
N THR A 517 29.04 24.77 -27.49
CA THR A 517 30.16 24.79 -28.45
C THR A 517 31.51 24.56 -27.75
N GLN A 518 32.56 24.25 -28.51
CA GLN A 518 33.88 23.83 -28.01
C GLN A 518 34.50 24.74 -26.93
N ASP A 519 34.15 26.03 -26.97
CA ASP A 519 34.68 27.10 -26.11
C ASP A 519 33.70 27.49 -24.99
N GLU A 520 32.58 26.78 -24.85
CA GLU A 520 31.52 27.08 -23.88
C GLU A 520 31.42 26.04 -22.76
N VAL A 521 31.03 26.56 -21.60
CA VAL A 521 30.71 25.81 -20.38
C VAL A 521 29.40 26.33 -19.79
N LEU A 522 28.71 25.51 -19.00
CA LEU A 522 27.57 25.97 -18.20
C LEU A 522 28.04 26.93 -17.10
N TRP A 523 27.26 28.00 -16.86
CA TRP A 523 27.55 28.98 -15.83
C TRP A 523 26.52 28.91 -14.69
N GLU A 524 26.99 28.91 -13.45
CA GLU A 524 26.11 28.92 -12.28
C GLU A 524 25.69 30.35 -11.91
N LYS A 525 24.39 30.65 -11.99
CA LYS A 525 23.84 31.89 -11.45
C LYS A 525 23.49 31.73 -9.98
N GLU A 526 24.17 32.45 -9.11
CA GLU A 526 23.82 32.53 -7.69
C GLU A 526 22.72 33.57 -7.42
N LEU A 527 21.87 33.27 -6.45
CA LEU A 527 20.80 34.13 -5.96
C LEU A 527 20.95 34.31 -4.44
N PRO A 528 20.49 35.43 -3.85
CA PRO A 528 20.39 35.54 -2.40
C PRO A 528 19.47 34.44 -1.83
N PRO A 529 19.79 33.79 -0.70
CA PRO A 529 19.06 32.60 -0.23
C PRO A 529 17.56 32.87 0.02
N GLY A 530 17.23 34.08 0.50
CA GLY A 530 15.83 34.50 0.67
C GLY A 530 15.05 34.78 -0.64
N VAL A 531 15.70 34.72 -1.81
CA VAL A 531 15.04 34.65 -3.12
C VAL A 531 14.81 33.19 -3.50
N GLU A 532 15.80 32.33 -3.28
CA GLU A 532 15.69 30.88 -3.54
C GLU A 532 14.58 30.24 -2.70
N GLU A 533 14.46 30.61 -1.41
CA GLU A 533 13.33 30.24 -0.56
C GLU A 533 11.96 30.64 -1.14
N LEU A 534 11.86 31.81 -1.77
CA LEU A 534 10.60 32.32 -2.32
C LEU A 534 10.25 31.66 -3.67
N LEU A 535 11.26 31.34 -4.49
CA LEU A 535 11.08 30.58 -5.73
C LEU A 535 10.70 29.12 -5.43
N ASN A 536 11.43 28.47 -4.52
CA ASN A 536 11.24 27.05 -4.19
C ASN A 536 9.94 26.76 -3.43
N LYS A 537 9.32 27.77 -2.80
CA LYS A 537 8.00 27.61 -2.16
C LYS A 537 6.88 27.32 -3.15
N GLY A 538 6.99 27.74 -4.41
CA GLY A 538 6.05 27.43 -5.49
C GLY A 538 4.60 27.93 -5.32
N GLN A 539 4.27 28.51 -4.17
CA GLN A 539 2.92 28.96 -3.82
C GLN A 539 2.45 30.12 -4.71
N ASP A 540 1.18 30.07 -5.14
CA ASP A 540 0.51 31.21 -5.75
C ASP A 540 0.07 32.16 -4.62
N PRO A 541 0.60 33.40 -4.56
CA PRO A 541 0.26 34.37 -3.51
C PRO A 541 -1.20 34.86 -3.52
N LEU A 542 -1.99 34.46 -4.52
CA LEU A 542 -3.43 34.68 -4.65
C LEU A 542 -4.23 33.40 -4.33
N ALA A 543 -3.83 32.23 -4.81
CA ALA A 543 -4.59 30.99 -4.59
C ALA A 543 -4.40 30.40 -3.18
N ASP A 544 -3.17 30.36 -2.67
CA ASP A 544 -2.84 29.67 -1.39
C ASP A 544 -3.19 30.50 -0.14
N ARG A 545 -4.10 31.47 -0.28
CA ARG A 545 -4.53 32.45 0.74
C ARG A 545 -5.48 31.86 1.78
N GLY A 546 -5.06 30.80 2.45
CA GLY A 546 -5.85 30.12 3.46
C GLY A 546 -5.17 28.90 4.06
N GLU A 547 -4.22 28.29 3.34
CA GLU A 547 -3.30 27.34 3.95
C GLU A 547 -2.44 28.08 4.99
N ARG A 548 -2.82 27.93 6.27
CA ARG A 548 -1.83 27.95 7.35
C ARG A 548 -0.74 26.95 7.01
N GLU A 549 0.45 27.16 7.54
CA GLU A 549 1.55 26.18 7.58
C GLU A 549 1.13 24.95 8.42
N THR A 550 0.23 24.14 7.86
CA THR A 550 -0.04 22.79 8.29
C THR A 550 1.26 22.01 8.10
N SER A 551 1.59 21.16 9.07
CA SER A 551 2.88 20.48 9.14
C SER A 551 2.98 19.32 8.14
N LYS A 552 2.81 19.62 6.85
CA LYS A 552 3.52 18.94 5.77
C LYS A 552 5.00 19.06 6.16
N THR A 553 5.63 17.95 6.56
CA THR A 553 7.07 17.91 6.80
C THR A 553 7.78 18.54 5.60
N PRO A 554 8.80 19.40 5.79
CA PRO A 554 9.54 19.96 4.67
C PRO A 554 10.21 18.81 3.92
N GLN A 555 9.57 18.38 2.83
CA GLN A 555 10.25 17.58 1.81
C GLN A 555 11.48 18.40 1.40
N PRO A 556 12.68 17.81 1.35
CA PRO A 556 13.87 18.56 0.99
C PRO A 556 13.65 19.15 -0.41
N ALA A 557 13.46 20.47 -0.47
CA ALA A 557 13.17 21.16 -1.70
C ALA A 557 14.29 20.84 -2.70
N ALA A 558 13.91 20.35 -3.88
CA ALA A 558 14.88 19.85 -4.85
C ALA A 558 15.96 20.91 -5.11
N VAL A 559 17.23 20.54 -4.94
CA VAL A 559 18.35 21.48 -4.99
C VAL A 559 18.32 22.20 -6.33
N ARG A 560 18.23 23.54 -6.29
CA ARG A 560 18.12 24.37 -7.49
C ARG A 560 19.30 24.07 -8.42
N ASN A 561 19.03 23.65 -9.65
CA ASN A 561 20.05 23.66 -10.70
C ASN A 561 20.38 25.13 -11.06
N LYS A 562 21.51 25.63 -10.55
CA LYS A 562 21.99 27.00 -10.77
C LYS A 562 22.33 27.33 -12.22
N THR A 563 22.58 26.32 -13.06
CA THR A 563 22.91 26.52 -14.48
C THR A 563 21.68 26.79 -15.34
N ARG A 564 20.49 26.40 -14.87
CA ARG A 564 19.21 26.68 -15.55
C ARG A 564 18.75 28.11 -15.28
N VAL A 565 18.19 28.73 -16.31
CA VAL A 565 17.66 30.11 -16.28
C VAL A 565 16.65 30.26 -15.14
N VAL A 566 16.75 31.35 -14.40
CA VAL A 566 15.79 31.67 -13.34
C VAL A 566 14.52 32.21 -13.99
N SER A 567 13.50 31.36 -14.11
CA SER A 567 12.16 31.78 -14.52
C SER A 567 11.19 31.86 -13.33
N TYR A 568 10.24 32.79 -13.39
CA TYR A 568 9.18 32.97 -12.40
C TYR A 568 7.88 33.37 -13.10
N ARG A 569 6.79 32.65 -12.81
CA ARG A 569 5.45 32.97 -13.33
C ARG A 569 4.85 34.09 -12.48
N VAL A 570 4.60 35.25 -13.06
CA VAL A 570 3.99 36.37 -12.33
C VAL A 570 2.49 36.09 -12.16
N PRO A 571 1.93 36.08 -10.94
CA PRO A 571 0.51 35.77 -10.72
C PRO A 571 -0.43 36.77 -11.40
N HIS A 572 -1.67 36.36 -11.65
CA HIS A 572 -2.71 37.27 -12.15
C HIS A 572 -2.91 38.47 -11.21
N ASN A 573 -3.07 39.67 -11.78
CA ASN A 573 -3.07 40.95 -11.06
C ASN A 573 -1.87 41.15 -10.12
N ALA A 574 -0.69 40.66 -10.51
CA ALA A 574 0.57 40.96 -9.86
C ALA A 574 1.56 41.69 -10.79
N ALA A 575 2.59 42.27 -10.20
CA ALA A 575 3.76 42.82 -10.89
C ALA A 575 5.05 42.34 -10.20
N VAL A 576 6.12 42.13 -10.96
CA VAL A 576 7.46 41.84 -10.45
C VAL A 576 8.42 42.88 -10.99
N GLN A 577 9.28 43.42 -10.12
CA GLN A 577 10.39 44.27 -10.53
C GLN A 577 11.67 43.43 -10.64
N VAL A 578 12.34 43.57 -11.79
CA VAL A 578 13.66 43.01 -12.08
C VAL A 578 14.64 44.17 -12.22
N TYR A 579 15.84 44.02 -11.66
CA TYR A 579 16.94 44.98 -11.81
C TYR A 579 18.11 44.33 -12.53
N ASP A 580 18.50 44.89 -13.68
CA ASP A 580 19.72 44.53 -14.41
C ASP A 580 20.90 45.31 -13.83
N TYR A 581 21.87 44.62 -13.21
CA TYR A 581 23.06 45.25 -12.61
C TYR A 581 24.08 45.76 -13.63
N ARG A 582 24.09 45.20 -14.85
CA ARG A 582 24.98 45.57 -15.95
C ARG A 582 24.48 46.81 -16.68
N GLU A 583 23.19 46.86 -16.99
CA GLU A 583 22.55 48.03 -17.61
C GLU A 583 22.06 49.08 -16.60
N LYS A 584 22.01 48.75 -15.31
CA LYS A 584 21.55 49.59 -14.19
C LYS A 584 20.10 50.07 -14.33
N LYS A 585 19.26 49.25 -14.97
CA LYS A 585 17.84 49.54 -15.25
C LYS A 585 16.94 48.63 -14.42
N ALA A 586 15.88 49.21 -13.86
CA ALA A 586 14.74 48.43 -13.39
C ALA A 586 13.75 48.23 -14.56
N ARG A 587 13.22 47.02 -14.71
CA ARG A 587 12.03 46.73 -15.53
C ARG A 587 10.95 46.09 -14.67
N VAL A 588 9.70 46.49 -14.88
CA VAL A 588 8.52 45.91 -14.21
C VAL A 588 7.76 45.08 -15.22
N VAL A 589 7.44 43.83 -14.85
CA VAL A 589 6.68 42.89 -15.67
C VAL A 589 5.38 42.55 -14.96
N PHE A 590 4.27 42.52 -15.70
CA PHE A 590 2.93 42.30 -15.18
C PHE A 590 2.47 40.86 -15.43
N GLY A 591 1.72 40.29 -14.48
CA GLY A 591 1.11 38.98 -14.66
C GLY A 591 0.00 38.98 -15.71
N PRO A 592 -0.23 37.86 -16.41
CA PRO A 592 0.29 36.52 -16.11
C PRO A 592 1.60 36.12 -16.84
N GLU A 593 2.44 37.08 -17.23
CA GLU A 593 3.67 36.80 -18.00
C GLU A 593 4.74 36.00 -17.22
N LEU A 594 5.54 35.21 -17.93
CA LEU A 594 6.71 34.52 -17.39
C LEU A 594 7.94 35.44 -17.44
N VAL A 595 8.53 35.73 -16.29
CA VAL A 595 9.80 36.48 -16.20
C VAL A 595 10.97 35.50 -16.19
N SER A 596 11.84 35.60 -17.18
CA SER A 596 13.14 34.90 -17.22
C SER A 596 14.28 35.90 -17.02
N LEU A 597 15.13 35.66 -16.01
CA LEU A 597 16.26 36.54 -15.68
C LEU A 597 17.47 36.31 -16.59
N GLY A 598 18.07 37.39 -17.07
CA GLY A 598 19.42 37.41 -17.63
C GLY A 598 20.52 37.12 -16.57
N PRO A 599 21.78 36.91 -17.00
CA PRO A 599 22.90 36.59 -16.11
C PRO A 599 23.10 37.59 -14.97
N GLU A 600 22.95 38.90 -15.26
CA GLU A 600 23.15 40.01 -14.30
C GLU A 600 21.85 40.61 -13.75
N GLU A 601 20.70 39.99 -14.04
CA GLU A 601 19.40 40.44 -13.52
C GLU A 601 19.06 39.80 -12.17
N GLN A 602 18.40 40.54 -11.29
CA GLN A 602 17.90 40.02 -9.99
C GLN A 602 16.48 40.51 -9.73
N PHE A 603 15.71 39.76 -8.94
CA PHE A 603 14.39 40.19 -8.47
C PHE A 603 14.48 41.16 -7.29
N THR A 604 13.68 42.23 -7.29
CA THR A 604 13.48 43.07 -6.09
C THR A 604 12.57 42.33 -5.10
N VAL A 605 13.10 42.01 -3.91
CA VAL A 605 12.31 41.36 -2.84
C VAL A 605 11.56 42.40 -2.01
N LEU A 606 10.24 42.28 -1.94
CA LEU A 606 9.38 43.07 -1.08
C LEU A 606 9.39 42.56 0.36
N SER A 607 9.23 43.46 1.33
CA SER A 607 9.22 43.15 2.76
C SER A 607 8.03 43.84 3.43
N LEU A 608 6.90 43.13 3.48
CA LEU A 608 5.57 43.66 3.75
C LEU A 608 5.10 43.39 5.19
N SER A 609 4.24 44.27 5.70
CA SER A 609 3.60 44.15 7.02
C SER A 609 2.51 43.07 7.04
N ALA A 610 2.68 42.10 7.95
CA ALA A 610 1.78 40.96 8.09
C ALA A 610 1.41 40.67 9.55
N GLY A 611 0.43 39.77 9.75
CA GLY A 611 -0.12 39.45 11.06
C GLY A 611 -1.26 40.38 11.51
N ARG A 612 -1.80 40.08 12.69
CA ARG A 612 -2.82 40.83 13.44
C ARG A 612 -2.37 40.88 14.92
N PRO A 613 -2.03 42.05 15.50
CA PRO A 613 -1.82 43.34 14.84
C PRO A 613 -0.69 43.27 13.81
N LYS A 614 -0.64 44.24 12.89
CA LYS A 614 0.38 44.31 11.85
C LYS A 614 1.79 44.46 12.42
N ARG A 615 2.71 43.59 11.96
CA ARG A 615 4.15 43.63 12.27
C ARG A 615 4.93 43.97 10.99
N PRO A 616 5.85 44.95 11.01
CA PRO A 616 6.68 45.29 9.85
C PRO A 616 7.59 44.14 9.46
N HIS A 617 7.92 44.06 8.17
CA HIS A 617 8.83 43.06 7.58
C HIS A 617 8.43 41.57 7.76
N ALA A 618 7.24 41.28 8.29
CA ALA A 618 6.82 39.94 8.67
C ALA A 618 6.45 39.01 7.49
N ARG A 619 6.27 39.52 6.27
CA ARG A 619 6.13 38.71 5.05
C ARG A 619 7.10 39.19 3.98
N ARG A 620 7.94 38.29 3.44
CA ARG A 620 8.71 38.53 2.22
C ARG A 620 7.91 38.07 1.00
N ALA A 621 8.03 38.78 -0.12
CA ALA A 621 7.33 38.45 -1.36
C ALA A 621 8.18 38.84 -2.58
N LEU A 622 8.00 38.12 -3.70
CA LEU A 622 8.70 38.40 -4.96
C LEU A 622 7.87 39.29 -5.90
N CYS A 623 6.55 39.14 -5.88
CA CYS A 623 5.62 39.98 -6.62
C CYS A 623 4.86 40.95 -5.72
N LEU A 624 4.61 42.17 -6.22
CA LEU A 624 3.59 43.07 -5.71
C LEU A 624 2.23 42.58 -6.22
N LEU A 625 1.24 42.45 -5.34
CA LEU A 625 -0.14 42.21 -5.75
C LEU A 625 -0.84 43.55 -5.96
N LEU A 626 -1.58 43.69 -7.06
CA LEU A 626 -2.21 44.93 -7.50
C LEU A 626 -3.68 45.05 -7.05
N GLY A 627 -4.28 43.95 -6.60
CA GLY A 627 -5.69 43.87 -6.19
C GLY A 627 -6.66 43.66 -7.38
N PRO A 628 -7.96 43.89 -7.18
CA PRO A 628 -8.60 44.24 -5.91
C PRO A 628 -8.43 43.16 -4.85
N ASP A 629 -8.15 43.58 -3.62
CA ASP A 629 -7.83 42.73 -2.47
C ASP A 629 -8.19 43.45 -1.16
N PHE A 630 -8.02 42.80 -0.01
CA PHE A 630 -8.16 43.43 1.30
C PHE A 630 -7.05 43.00 2.25
N PHE A 631 -6.63 43.90 3.15
CA PHE A 631 -5.81 43.51 4.30
C PHE A 631 -6.48 43.94 5.62
N THR A 632 -6.28 43.12 6.63
CA THR A 632 -6.84 43.30 7.98
C THR A 632 -5.77 43.72 8.97
N ASP A 633 -6.15 44.58 9.91
CA ASP A 633 -5.29 45.07 10.99
C ASP A 633 -6.09 45.15 12.31
N VAL A 634 -5.37 45.25 13.42
CA VAL A 634 -5.94 45.32 14.76
C VAL A 634 -5.34 46.53 15.47
N ILE A 635 -6.11 47.60 15.60
CA ILE A 635 -5.65 48.86 16.17
C ILE A 635 -6.27 49.09 17.54
N THR A 636 -5.44 49.47 18.52
CA THR A 636 -5.90 49.90 19.84
C THR A 636 -6.07 51.41 19.85
N ILE A 637 -7.21 51.87 20.37
CA ILE A 637 -7.63 53.27 20.42
C ILE A 637 -8.17 53.61 21.82
N GLU A 638 -8.32 54.90 22.11
CA GLU A 638 -8.91 55.41 23.35
C GLU A 638 -9.93 56.51 22.98
N THR A 639 -11.11 56.50 23.61
CA THR A 639 -12.17 57.50 23.39
C THR A 639 -11.97 58.75 24.28
N ALA A 640 -12.77 59.80 24.07
CA ALA A 640 -12.78 60.97 24.95
C ALA A 640 -13.11 60.64 26.42
N ASP A 641 -13.85 59.56 26.68
CA ASP A 641 -14.18 59.06 28.03
C ASP A 641 -13.12 58.07 28.58
N HIS A 642 -11.93 58.03 27.98
CA HIS A 642 -10.85 57.08 28.29
C HIS A 642 -11.22 55.58 28.11
N ALA A 643 -12.26 55.25 27.34
CA ALA A 643 -12.59 53.86 27.05
C ALA A 643 -11.61 53.29 26.03
N ARG A 644 -10.82 52.29 26.43
CA ARG A 644 -9.85 51.62 25.55
C ARG A 644 -10.52 50.54 24.72
N LEU A 645 -10.48 50.71 23.40
CA LEU A 645 -11.11 49.81 22.44
C LEU A 645 -10.07 49.21 21.51
N GLN A 646 -10.28 47.94 21.15
CA GLN A 646 -9.56 47.25 20.08
C GLN A 646 -10.49 47.14 18.88
N LEU A 647 -10.08 47.73 17.76
CA LEU A 647 -10.79 47.66 16.49
C LEU A 647 -10.11 46.62 15.60
N GLN A 648 -10.89 45.67 15.07
CA GLN A 648 -10.46 44.85 13.94
C GLN A 648 -11.02 45.49 12.66
N LEU A 649 -10.13 46.01 11.82
CA LEU A 649 -10.50 46.71 10.59
C LEU A 649 -10.00 45.93 9.37
N ALA A 650 -10.85 45.79 8.36
CA ALA A 650 -10.45 45.43 7.01
C ALA A 650 -10.42 46.69 6.14
N TYR A 651 -9.39 46.81 5.31
CA TYR A 651 -9.27 47.86 4.31
C TYR A 651 -9.28 47.18 2.95
N ASN A 652 -10.25 47.52 2.10
CA ASN A 652 -10.35 47.01 0.75
C ASN A 652 -9.58 47.95 -0.18
N TRP A 653 -8.71 47.41 -1.04
CA TRP A 653 -7.71 48.18 -1.77
C TRP A 653 -7.39 47.61 -3.16
N HIS A 654 -6.81 48.46 -4.00
CA HIS A 654 -6.19 48.12 -5.27
C HIS A 654 -5.11 49.16 -5.62
N PHE A 655 -4.28 48.89 -6.62
CA PHE A 655 -3.42 49.90 -7.24
C PHE A 655 -4.08 50.44 -8.51
N GLU A 656 -4.20 51.76 -8.60
CA GLU A 656 -4.69 52.47 -9.77
C GLU A 656 -3.46 52.94 -10.58
N VAL A 657 -3.32 52.43 -11.82
CA VAL A 657 -2.17 52.70 -12.72
C VAL A 657 -2.73 53.17 -14.05
N SER A 658 -2.31 54.35 -14.50
CA SER A 658 -2.88 55.05 -15.65
C SER A 658 -2.45 54.41 -16.98
N ASP A 659 -1.13 54.21 -17.17
CA ASP A 659 -0.56 53.47 -18.29
C ASP A 659 0.41 52.40 -17.79
N ARG A 660 0.10 51.13 -18.09
CA ARG A 660 0.98 49.98 -17.77
C ARG A 660 2.25 49.94 -18.64
N LYS A 661 2.39 50.81 -19.64
CA LYS A 661 3.55 50.87 -20.55
C LYS A 661 4.59 51.93 -20.18
N ASP A 662 4.28 52.92 -19.34
CA ASP A 662 5.26 53.92 -18.92
C ASP A 662 6.23 53.33 -17.88
N PRO A 663 7.56 53.25 -18.15
CA PRO A 663 8.53 52.80 -17.17
C PRO A 663 8.57 53.66 -15.89
N LYS A 664 8.18 54.94 -15.97
CA LYS A 664 8.20 55.84 -14.81
C LYS A 664 7.00 55.61 -13.89
N GLU A 665 5.78 55.54 -14.42
CA GLU A 665 4.59 55.21 -13.61
C GLU A 665 4.67 53.80 -13.03
N THR A 666 5.05 52.80 -13.84
CA THR A 666 5.17 51.40 -13.37
C THR A 666 6.24 51.23 -12.28
N THR A 667 7.32 52.02 -12.29
CA THR A 667 8.30 52.04 -11.19
C THR A 667 7.73 52.61 -9.88
N LYS A 668 6.71 53.49 -9.92
CA LYS A 668 6.09 54.06 -8.70
C LYS A 668 5.49 52.99 -7.79
N LEU A 669 4.94 51.91 -8.37
CA LEU A 669 4.40 50.77 -7.63
C LEU A 669 5.36 50.23 -6.56
N PHE A 670 6.66 50.27 -6.83
CA PHE A 670 7.74 49.77 -5.97
C PHE A 670 8.42 50.88 -5.14
N SER A 671 7.95 52.13 -5.19
CA SER A 671 8.53 53.26 -4.43
C SER A 671 8.34 53.13 -2.92
N VAL A 672 7.28 52.44 -2.48
CA VAL A 672 6.97 52.22 -1.05
C VAL A 672 7.18 50.73 -0.75
N PRO A 673 8.30 50.33 -0.09
CA PRO A 673 8.69 48.92 0.06
C PRO A 673 7.77 48.10 0.97
N ASP A 674 7.01 48.78 1.84
CA ASP A 674 5.94 48.19 2.67
C ASP A 674 4.65 49.03 2.56
N PHE A 675 3.98 48.95 1.40
CA PHE A 675 2.73 49.68 1.17
C PHE A 675 1.63 49.34 2.18
N VAL A 676 1.63 48.11 2.70
CA VAL A 676 0.66 47.62 3.69
C VAL A 676 0.95 48.26 5.05
N GLY A 677 2.21 48.31 5.46
CA GLY A 677 2.65 48.93 6.71
C GLY A 677 2.38 50.43 6.72
N ASP A 678 2.69 51.14 5.62
CA ASP A 678 2.45 52.58 5.52
C ASP A 678 0.95 52.91 5.52
N ALA A 679 0.14 52.19 4.73
CA ALA A 679 -1.32 52.39 4.70
C ALA A 679 -1.97 52.10 6.06
N CYS A 680 -1.64 50.96 6.70
CA CYS A 680 -2.09 50.65 8.07
C CYS A 680 -1.67 51.74 9.06
N LYS A 681 -0.41 52.19 9.03
CA LYS A 681 0.12 53.23 9.94
C LYS A 681 -0.60 54.57 9.76
N ALA A 682 -0.83 55.01 8.52
CA ALA A 682 -1.54 56.23 8.20
C ALA A 682 -3.02 56.15 8.64
N ILE A 683 -3.72 55.06 8.32
CA ILE A 683 -5.13 54.85 8.68
C ILE A 683 -5.29 54.75 10.21
N ALA A 684 -4.45 53.95 10.87
CA ALA A 684 -4.44 53.83 12.33
C ALA A 684 -4.20 55.18 13.02
N SER A 685 -3.41 56.07 12.42
CA SER A 685 -3.20 57.43 12.93
C SER A 685 -4.43 58.31 12.77
N ARG A 686 -5.12 58.25 11.61
CA ARG A 686 -6.37 58.99 11.35
C ARG A 686 -7.49 58.56 12.30
N VAL A 687 -7.70 57.26 12.45
CA VAL A 687 -8.76 56.71 13.32
C VAL A 687 -8.49 57.04 14.80
N ARG A 688 -7.25 56.90 15.29
CA ARG A 688 -6.89 57.30 16.66
C ARG A 688 -7.14 58.79 16.92
N GLY A 689 -6.74 59.66 15.99
CA GLY A 689 -6.96 61.10 16.12
C GLY A 689 -8.44 61.49 16.15
N ALA A 690 -9.28 60.81 15.36
CA ALA A 690 -10.71 61.08 15.32
C ALA A 690 -11.47 60.53 16.54
N VAL A 691 -11.22 59.29 16.98
CA VAL A 691 -12.04 58.70 18.06
C VAL A 691 -11.66 59.26 19.44
N ALA A 692 -10.44 59.79 19.61
CA ALA A 692 -10.05 60.50 20.82
C ALA A 692 -10.87 61.79 21.09
N SER A 693 -11.63 62.30 20.10
CA SER A 693 -12.54 63.44 20.28
C SER A 693 -14.02 63.06 20.43
N VAL A 694 -14.34 61.76 20.47
CA VAL A 694 -15.71 61.24 20.52
C VAL A 694 -15.93 60.39 21.78
N THR A 695 -17.13 60.46 22.36
CA THR A 695 -17.53 59.65 23.52
C THR A 695 -17.71 58.17 23.15
N PHE A 696 -17.59 57.27 24.13
CA PHE A 696 -17.76 55.84 23.93
C PHE A 696 -19.16 55.47 23.42
N ASP A 697 -20.22 56.08 23.93
CA ASP A 697 -21.59 55.76 23.54
C ASP A 697 -21.92 56.20 22.10
N ASP A 698 -21.51 57.40 21.69
CA ASP A 698 -21.64 57.85 20.30
C ASP A 698 -20.75 56.99 19.38
N PHE A 699 -19.53 56.69 19.78
CA PHE A 699 -18.65 55.81 19.01
C PHE A 699 -19.23 54.39 18.88
N HIS A 700 -19.83 53.81 19.92
CA HIS A 700 -20.44 52.48 19.85
C HIS A 700 -21.60 52.47 18.85
N LYS A 701 -22.46 53.50 18.87
CA LYS A 701 -23.62 53.64 17.97
C LYS A 701 -23.24 54.01 16.52
N ASN A 702 -22.22 54.84 16.33
CA ASN A 702 -21.86 55.44 15.04
C ASN A 702 -20.49 55.00 14.48
N SER A 703 -19.84 53.99 15.07
CA SER A 703 -18.48 53.50 14.77
C SER A 703 -18.15 53.44 13.26
N ALA A 704 -18.98 52.73 12.48
CA ALA A 704 -18.78 52.57 11.04
C ALA A 704 -18.76 53.90 10.26
N ARG A 705 -19.58 54.88 10.67
CA ARG A 705 -19.59 56.24 10.09
C ARG A 705 -18.33 57.00 10.51
N ILE A 706 -18.03 57.03 11.81
CA ILE A 706 -16.89 57.78 12.37
C ILE A 706 -15.56 57.30 11.77
N ILE A 707 -15.35 55.99 11.67
CA ILE A 707 -14.15 55.40 11.06
C ILE A 707 -14.06 55.76 9.56
N ARG A 708 -15.16 55.65 8.81
CA ARG A 708 -15.20 56.01 7.38
C ARG A 708 -14.84 57.48 7.15
N THR A 709 -15.45 58.39 7.90
CA THR A 709 -15.15 59.83 7.87
C THR A 709 -13.69 60.12 8.24
N ALA A 710 -13.16 59.46 9.28
CA ALA A 710 -11.78 59.64 9.71
C ALA A 710 -10.76 59.21 8.63
N VAL A 711 -11.03 58.11 7.92
CA VAL A 711 -10.10 57.57 6.92
C VAL A 711 -10.13 58.35 5.61
N PHE A 712 -11.32 58.63 5.07
CA PHE A 712 -11.45 59.25 3.74
C PHE A 712 -11.54 60.78 3.78
N GLY A 713 -11.88 61.37 4.93
CA GLY A 713 -12.15 62.80 5.07
C GLY A 713 -13.50 63.22 4.49
N PHE A 714 -13.82 64.50 4.65
CA PHE A 714 -15.05 65.11 4.13
C PHE A 714 -14.92 65.46 2.65
N GLU A 715 -16.05 65.42 1.95
CA GLU A 715 -16.17 66.09 0.65
C GLU A 715 -16.14 67.61 0.85
N THR A 716 -15.35 68.30 0.03
CA THR A 716 -15.12 69.75 0.12
C THR A 716 -16.14 70.49 -0.74
N LEU A 717 -17.18 71.03 -0.07
CA LEU A 717 -18.27 71.79 -0.70
C LEU A 717 -17.79 73.11 -1.31
N GLU A 718 -17.34 73.08 -2.57
CA GLU A 718 -17.09 74.30 -3.37
C GLU A 718 -18.30 74.77 -4.18
N THR A 719 -19.40 73.99 -4.22
CA THR A 719 -20.67 74.37 -4.85
C THR A 719 -21.70 74.88 -3.83
N LYS A 720 -21.87 76.21 -3.75
CA LYS A 720 -22.94 76.85 -2.99
C LYS A 720 -24.30 76.66 -3.68
N GLY A 721 -25.08 75.67 -3.22
CA GLY A 721 -26.54 75.67 -3.35
C GLY A 721 -27.21 76.39 -2.16
N PRO A 722 -28.40 77.00 -2.33
CA PRO A 722 -29.12 77.61 -1.22
C PRO A 722 -29.86 76.59 -0.34
N GLU A 723 -30.03 76.95 0.93
CA GLU A 723 -30.83 76.30 1.99
C GLU A 723 -30.34 74.96 2.60
N GLY A 724 -30.56 74.80 3.92
CA GLY A 724 -30.99 73.50 4.44
C GLY A 724 -30.01 72.51 5.12
N ARG A 725 -28.87 72.93 5.71
CA ARG A 725 -28.02 72.10 6.63
C ARG A 725 -27.93 70.58 6.30
N SER A 726 -27.33 70.22 5.17
CA SER A 726 -26.84 68.85 4.98
C SER A 726 -25.60 68.58 5.85
N LEU A 727 -25.45 67.36 6.37
CA LEU A 727 -24.20 66.92 6.99
C LEU A 727 -23.16 66.64 5.89
N PRO A 728 -21.88 67.06 6.05
CA PRO A 728 -20.88 66.83 5.03
C PRO A 728 -20.61 65.34 4.84
N GLN A 729 -20.76 64.86 3.61
CA GLN A 729 -20.64 63.45 3.27
C GLN A 729 -19.16 63.00 3.30
N PRO A 730 -18.84 61.78 3.76
CA PRO A 730 -17.49 61.23 3.63
C PRO A 730 -17.16 61.00 2.17
N ARG A 731 -15.89 61.18 1.78
CA ARG A 731 -15.40 60.70 0.48
C ARG A 731 -15.40 59.17 0.44
N ASP A 732 -15.54 58.58 -0.75
CA ASP A 732 -15.61 57.11 -0.88
C ASP A 732 -14.24 56.41 -0.95
N ARG A 733 -13.16 57.10 -1.32
CA ARG A 733 -11.81 56.51 -1.45
C ARG A 733 -10.68 57.40 -0.93
N ALA A 734 -9.61 56.77 -0.43
CA ALA A 734 -8.33 57.40 -0.12
C ALA A 734 -7.24 56.93 -1.08
N VAL A 735 -6.49 57.86 -1.65
CA VAL A 735 -5.40 57.60 -2.61
C VAL A 735 -4.06 57.94 -1.97
N PHE A 736 -3.08 57.06 -2.13
CA PHE A 736 -1.67 57.25 -1.73
C PHE A 736 -0.84 57.56 -2.99
N PRO A 737 -0.54 58.84 -3.28
CA PRO A 737 0.03 59.25 -4.57
C PRO A 737 1.50 58.84 -4.79
N GLN A 738 2.16 58.29 -3.77
CA GLN A 738 3.57 57.87 -3.85
C GLN A 738 3.74 56.56 -4.65
N ASN A 739 2.75 55.66 -4.59
CA ASN A 739 2.80 54.34 -5.22
C ASN A 739 1.53 53.97 -6.00
N GLY A 740 0.46 54.78 -5.96
CA GLY A 740 -0.80 54.50 -6.65
C GLY A 740 -1.76 53.59 -5.88
N LEU A 741 -1.50 53.31 -4.60
CA LEU A 741 -2.42 52.53 -3.75
C LEU A 741 -3.70 53.32 -3.48
N VAL A 742 -4.85 52.69 -3.71
CA VAL A 742 -6.19 53.20 -3.43
C VAL A 742 -6.87 52.31 -2.41
N VAL A 743 -7.37 52.89 -1.32
CA VAL A 743 -8.27 52.23 -0.37
C VAL A 743 -9.70 52.65 -0.69
N SER A 744 -10.55 51.69 -1.02
CA SER A 744 -11.90 51.87 -1.57
C SER A 744 -13.03 51.59 -0.58
N SER A 745 -12.78 50.87 0.51
CA SER A 745 -13.67 50.87 1.67
C SER A 745 -12.91 50.51 2.95
N VAL A 746 -13.52 50.81 4.10
CA VAL A 746 -13.07 50.37 5.42
C VAL A 746 -14.24 49.68 6.12
N ASP A 747 -14.03 48.41 6.43
CA ASP A 747 -15.07 47.52 6.97
C ASP A 747 -14.69 47.17 8.41
N VAL A 748 -15.57 47.49 9.36
CA VAL A 748 -15.33 47.32 10.79
C VAL A 748 -15.78 45.92 11.21
N GLN A 749 -14.83 45.03 11.48
CA GLN A 749 -15.10 43.61 11.75
C GLN A 749 -15.42 43.32 13.22
N SER A 750 -14.75 44.01 14.16
CA SER A 750 -15.04 43.92 15.59
C SER A 750 -14.65 45.22 16.30
N VAL A 751 -15.37 45.54 17.38
CA VAL A 751 -15.15 46.68 18.28
C VAL A 751 -15.27 46.18 19.71
N GLU A 752 -14.14 45.87 20.33
CA GLU A 752 -14.10 45.24 21.66
C GLU A 752 -13.47 46.17 22.71
N PRO A 753 -14.09 46.35 23.89
CA PRO A 753 -13.40 46.93 25.03
C PRO A 753 -12.19 46.06 25.42
N VAL A 754 -11.05 46.70 25.61
CA VAL A 754 -9.80 46.07 26.10
C VAL A 754 -9.93 45.75 27.59
N ASP A 755 -10.49 46.69 28.35
CA ASP A 755 -10.69 46.53 29.80
C ASP A 755 -11.89 45.64 30.11
N GLN A 756 -11.63 44.47 30.70
CA GLN A 756 -12.66 43.49 31.06
C GLN A 756 -13.75 44.10 31.97
N ARG A 757 -13.39 44.99 32.90
CA ARG A 757 -14.36 45.68 33.78
C ARG A 757 -15.42 46.47 32.99
N THR A 758 -15.03 47.06 31.85
CA THR A 758 -15.92 47.81 30.94
C THR A 758 -16.83 46.85 30.17
N ARG A 759 -16.28 45.71 29.73
CA ARG A 759 -17.03 44.59 29.11
C ARG A 759 -18.09 44.03 30.08
N ASP A 760 -17.73 43.80 31.34
CA ASP A 760 -18.65 43.32 32.37
C ASP A 760 -19.77 44.33 32.68
N ALA A 761 -19.48 45.64 32.59
CA ALA A 761 -20.47 46.70 32.76
C ALA A 761 -21.47 46.75 31.61
N LEU A 762 -21.00 46.59 30.37
CA LEU A 762 -21.86 46.47 29.19
C LEU A 762 -22.73 45.22 29.26
N GLN A 763 -22.18 44.08 29.70
CA GLN A 763 -22.94 42.84 29.87
C GLN A 763 -24.11 43.01 30.87
N ARG A 764 -23.88 43.69 31.99
CA ARG A 764 -24.96 44.04 32.94
C ARG A 764 -26.01 44.97 32.33
N SER A 765 -25.59 45.94 31.50
CA SER A 765 -26.52 46.83 30.80
C SER A 765 -27.43 46.07 29.81
N VAL A 766 -26.88 45.09 29.09
CA VAL A 766 -27.65 44.21 28.18
C VAL A 766 -28.59 43.30 28.96
N GLN A 767 -28.15 42.73 30.09
CA GLN A 767 -29.00 41.90 30.95
C GLN A 767 -30.22 42.68 31.47
N LEU A 768 -30.01 43.90 31.97
CA LEU A 768 -31.10 44.78 32.42
C LEU A 768 -32.05 45.16 31.27
N ALA A 769 -31.54 45.40 30.06
CA ALA A 769 -32.38 45.65 28.90
C ALA A 769 -33.28 44.45 28.54
N ILE A 770 -32.73 43.22 28.59
CA ILE A 770 -33.51 41.98 28.39
C ILE A 770 -34.56 41.81 29.48
N GLU A 771 -34.19 42.02 30.75
CA GLU A 771 -35.09 41.94 31.90
C GLU A 771 -36.27 42.92 31.76
N ILE A 772 -36.01 44.17 31.36
CA ILE A 772 -37.05 45.17 31.06
C ILE A 772 -38.00 44.68 29.95
N THR A 773 -37.47 44.10 28.85
CA THR A 773 -38.34 43.56 27.78
C THR A 773 -39.14 42.33 28.22
N THR A 774 -38.58 41.47 29.07
CA THR A 774 -39.24 40.27 29.59
C THR A 774 -40.37 40.66 30.55
N ASN A 775 -40.10 41.56 31.50
CA ASN A 775 -41.12 42.09 32.42
C ASN A 775 -42.23 42.83 31.68
N SER A 776 -41.90 43.54 30.60
CA SER A 776 -42.90 44.18 29.72
C SER A 776 -43.77 43.16 28.97
N GLN A 777 -43.21 42.04 28.50
CA GLN A 777 -43.97 40.97 27.86
C GLN A 777 -44.84 40.20 28.85
N GLU A 778 -44.33 39.92 30.06
CA GLU A 778 -45.12 39.28 31.13
C GLU A 778 -46.32 40.15 31.53
N ALA A 779 -46.10 41.46 31.73
CA ALA A 779 -47.17 42.41 32.03
C ALA A 779 -48.24 42.45 30.93
N ALA A 780 -47.82 42.49 29.65
CA ALA A 780 -48.75 42.47 28.52
C ALA A 780 -49.57 41.17 28.46
N ALA A 781 -48.92 40.00 28.60
CA ALA A 781 -49.60 38.70 28.62
C ALA A 781 -50.59 38.56 29.80
N LYS A 782 -50.23 39.09 30.96
CA LYS A 782 -51.07 39.11 32.16
C LYS A 782 -52.31 40.00 31.99
N HIS A 783 -52.17 41.16 31.36
CA HIS A 783 -53.31 42.03 31.02
C HIS A 783 -54.22 41.40 29.95
N GLU A 784 -53.65 40.72 28.94
CA GLU A 784 -54.42 40.00 27.91
C GLU A 784 -55.26 38.87 28.53
N ALA A 785 -54.67 38.06 29.41
CA ALA A 785 -55.35 37.01 30.14
C ALA A 785 -56.49 37.54 31.02
N GLN A 786 -56.27 38.68 31.71
CA GLN A 786 -57.31 39.34 32.50
C GLN A 786 -58.48 39.85 31.63
N ARG A 787 -58.22 40.34 30.40
CA ARG A 787 -59.29 40.75 29.49
C ARG A 787 -60.13 39.57 29.02
N LEU A 788 -59.49 38.45 28.68
CA LEU A 788 -60.16 37.22 28.24
C LEU A 788 -61.03 36.60 29.35
N GLU A 789 -60.53 36.56 30.58
CA GLU A 789 -61.29 36.11 31.77
C GLU A 789 -62.55 36.96 31.99
N GLN A 790 -62.44 38.28 31.85
CA GLN A 790 -63.59 39.19 32.00
C GLN A 790 -64.61 39.05 30.86
N GLU A 791 -64.16 38.82 29.62
CA GLU A 791 -65.03 38.54 28.47
C GLU A 791 -65.78 37.21 28.64
N ALA A 792 -65.10 36.17 29.13
CA ALA A 792 -65.68 34.86 29.40
C ALA A 792 -66.76 34.92 30.48
N ARG A 793 -66.49 35.61 31.61
CA ARG A 793 -67.48 35.85 32.67
C ARG A 793 -68.71 36.60 32.15
N GLY A 794 -68.49 37.67 31.36
CA GLY A 794 -69.57 38.45 30.76
C GLY A 794 -70.43 37.67 29.77
N ARG A 795 -69.86 36.71 29.02
CA ARG A 795 -70.67 35.78 28.20
C ARG A 795 -71.50 34.83 29.06
N LEU A 796 -70.88 34.18 30.06
CA LEU A 796 -71.53 33.17 30.89
C LEU A 796 -72.71 33.75 31.68
N GLU A 797 -72.54 34.92 32.27
CA GLU A 797 -73.62 35.63 32.98
C GLU A 797 -74.78 36.00 32.04
N ARG A 798 -74.47 36.41 30.81
CA ARG A 798 -75.48 36.71 29.78
C ARG A 798 -76.23 35.47 29.31
N GLN A 799 -75.55 34.33 29.14
CA GLN A 799 -76.19 33.06 28.80
C GLN A 799 -77.15 32.62 29.92
N LYS A 800 -76.69 32.65 31.18
CA LYS A 800 -77.52 32.32 32.34
C LYS A 800 -78.82 33.16 32.43
N ILE A 801 -78.76 34.45 32.08
CA ILE A 801 -79.94 35.32 32.02
C ILE A 801 -80.89 34.93 30.87
N LEU A 802 -80.35 34.52 29.71
CA LEU A 802 -81.15 34.03 28.59
C LEU A 802 -81.86 32.72 28.96
N ASP A 803 -81.14 31.75 29.51
CA ASP A 803 -81.68 30.46 29.95
C ASP A 803 -82.83 30.65 30.98
N GLN A 804 -82.63 31.55 31.95
CA GLN A 804 -83.66 31.93 32.92
C GLN A 804 -84.87 32.61 32.26
N SER A 805 -84.66 33.45 31.24
CA SER A 805 -85.74 34.10 30.50
C SER A 805 -86.57 33.13 29.64
N GLU A 806 -85.98 32.01 29.19
CA GLU A 806 -86.69 30.98 28.44
C GLU A 806 -87.46 30.04 29.37
N ALA A 807 -86.88 29.69 30.52
CA ALA A 807 -87.58 28.96 31.58
C ALA A 807 -88.84 29.70 32.06
N GLU A 808 -88.76 31.01 32.31
CA GLU A 808 -89.93 31.80 32.77
C GLU A 808 -90.98 32.04 31.67
N LYS A 809 -90.62 32.03 30.38
CA LYS A 809 -91.62 32.04 29.28
C LYS A 809 -92.47 30.76 29.30
N ALA A 810 -91.82 29.60 29.34
CA ALA A 810 -92.50 28.31 29.42
C ALA A 810 -93.32 28.17 30.71
N ARG A 811 -92.81 28.72 31.82
CA ARG A 811 -93.51 28.76 33.11
C ARG A 811 -94.79 29.60 33.06
N ARG A 812 -94.79 30.75 32.37
CA ARG A 812 -96.00 31.56 32.15
C ARG A 812 -97.07 30.78 31.39
N GLU A 813 -96.68 30.08 30.33
CA GLU A 813 -97.62 29.29 29.51
C GLU A 813 -98.22 28.12 30.29
N LEU A 814 -97.43 27.47 31.14
CA LEU A 814 -97.91 26.44 32.08
C LEU A 814 -98.90 27.03 33.11
N LEU A 815 -98.59 28.19 33.71
CA LEU A 815 -99.48 28.86 34.66
C LEU A 815 -100.79 29.35 34.01
N GLU A 816 -100.75 29.79 32.75
CA GLU A 816 -101.95 30.14 31.99
C GLU A 816 -102.84 28.91 31.72
N LEU A 817 -102.25 27.74 31.44
CA LEU A 817 -102.98 26.48 31.29
C LEU A 817 -103.51 25.92 32.62
N GLU A 818 -102.78 26.04 33.73
CA GLU A 818 -103.25 25.68 35.08
C GLU A 818 -104.42 26.57 35.53
N ALA A 819 -104.35 27.88 35.27
CA ALA A 819 -105.43 28.83 35.56
C ALA A 819 -106.70 28.53 34.72
N LEU A 820 -106.54 28.19 33.44
CA LEU A 820 -107.67 27.77 32.60
C LEU A 820 -108.27 26.43 33.05
N SER A 821 -107.43 25.46 33.43
CA SER A 821 -107.88 24.15 33.89
C SER A 821 -108.68 24.24 35.20
N THR A 822 -108.18 25.00 36.17
CA THR A 822 -108.87 25.24 37.45
C THR A 822 -110.15 26.08 37.30
N ALA A 823 -110.20 27.01 36.33
CA ALA A 823 -111.44 27.71 35.98
C ALA A 823 -112.49 26.77 35.35
N VAL A 824 -112.08 25.85 34.48
CA VAL A 824 -112.99 24.84 33.88
C VAL A 824 -113.48 23.82 34.91
N GLU A 825 -112.62 23.37 35.84
CA GLU A 825 -113.00 22.44 36.90
C GLU A 825 -114.00 23.06 37.89
N SER A 826 -113.72 24.27 38.36
CA SER A 826 -114.60 24.99 39.31
C SER A 826 -115.94 25.39 38.70
N THR A 827 -115.98 25.80 37.42
CA THR A 827 -117.24 26.09 36.73
C THR A 827 -118.01 24.81 36.36
N GLY A 828 -117.32 23.75 35.94
CA GLY A 828 -117.93 22.46 35.60
C GLY A 828 -118.60 21.77 36.78
N THR A 829 -117.91 21.73 37.93
CA THR A 829 -118.47 21.17 39.18
C THR A 829 -119.70 21.92 39.67
N ALA A 830 -119.60 23.25 39.79
CA ALA A 830 -120.73 24.09 40.22
C ALA A 830 -121.93 24.01 39.25
N LYS A 831 -121.67 23.96 37.94
CA LYS A 831 -122.72 23.84 36.92
C LYS A 831 -123.42 22.48 36.99
N ALA A 832 -122.68 21.38 37.11
CA ALA A 832 -123.27 20.04 37.15
C ALA A 832 -124.17 19.82 38.37
N GLU A 833 -123.78 20.33 39.54
CA GLU A 833 -124.62 20.27 40.76
C GLU A 833 -125.89 21.12 40.63
N ALA A 834 -125.79 22.29 39.98
CA ALA A 834 -126.94 23.16 39.73
C ALA A 834 -127.93 22.57 38.70
N GLU A 835 -127.45 22.06 37.56
CA GLU A 835 -128.28 21.42 36.54
C GLU A 835 -128.97 20.15 37.07
N SER A 836 -128.27 19.34 37.88
CA SER A 836 -128.86 18.15 38.50
C SER A 836 -129.99 18.48 39.48
N ARG A 837 -129.84 19.54 40.31
CA ARG A 837 -130.94 20.01 41.18
C ARG A 837 -132.10 20.61 40.38
N ALA A 838 -131.80 21.38 39.35
CA ALA A 838 -132.83 22.01 38.51
C ALA A 838 -133.69 20.96 37.77
N GLU A 839 -133.08 19.91 37.23
CA GLU A 839 -133.79 18.84 36.53
C GLU A 839 -134.65 17.99 37.48
N ALA A 840 -134.17 17.70 38.69
CA ALA A 840 -134.98 17.02 39.71
C ALA A 840 -136.25 17.82 40.06
N LEU A 841 -136.11 19.14 40.27
CA LEU A 841 -137.23 20.05 40.52
C LEU A 841 -138.14 20.21 39.30
N ARG A 842 -137.61 20.13 38.07
CA ARG A 842 -138.44 20.13 36.84
C ARG A 842 -139.35 18.91 36.78
N ILE A 843 -138.83 17.72 37.12
CA ILE A 843 -139.60 16.46 37.12
C ILE A 843 -140.65 16.46 38.24
N GLU A 844 -140.34 16.97 39.44
CA GLU A 844 -141.35 17.17 40.49
C GLU A 844 -142.43 18.19 40.06
N GLY A 845 -142.02 19.28 39.41
CA GLY A 845 -142.92 20.29 38.85
C GLY A 845 -143.89 19.72 37.82
N GLU A 846 -143.38 19.06 36.78
CA GLU A 846 -144.18 18.42 35.74
C GLU A 846 -145.08 17.30 36.30
N GLY A 847 -144.57 16.51 37.24
CA GLY A 847 -145.34 15.50 37.97
C GLY A 847 -146.48 16.11 38.80
N SER A 848 -146.24 17.24 39.48
CA SER A 848 -147.26 17.95 40.26
C SER A 848 -148.37 18.53 39.36
N VAL A 849 -148.02 19.06 38.19
CA VAL A 849 -148.98 19.56 37.18
C VAL A 849 -149.80 18.42 36.59
N LEU A 850 -149.21 17.24 36.36
CA LEU A 850 -149.94 16.05 35.91
C LEU A 850 -150.88 15.50 36.98
N GLN A 851 -150.44 15.43 38.25
CA GLN A 851 -151.33 15.08 39.36
C GLN A 851 -152.45 16.11 39.55
N ALA A 852 -152.18 17.39 39.35
CA ALA A 852 -153.20 18.44 39.41
C ALA A 852 -154.22 18.31 38.27
N LYS A 853 -153.78 18.00 37.04
CA LYS A 853 -154.69 17.69 35.92
C LYS A 853 -155.56 16.47 36.20
N LEU A 854 -154.97 15.34 36.61
CA LEU A 854 -155.74 14.12 36.90
C LEU A 854 -156.71 14.30 38.07
N LYS A 855 -156.34 15.08 39.10
CA LYS A 855 -157.26 15.49 40.17
C LYS A 855 -158.35 16.44 39.66
N ALA A 856 -158.04 17.37 38.76
CA ALA A 856 -159.03 18.27 38.17
C ALA A 856 -160.01 17.52 37.24
N GLU A 857 -159.55 16.53 36.48
CA GLU A 857 -160.41 15.65 35.66
C GLU A 857 -161.30 14.75 36.53
N ALA A 858 -160.74 14.17 37.61
CA ALA A 858 -161.52 13.40 38.57
C ALA A 858 -162.59 14.27 39.28
N LEU A 859 -162.21 15.45 39.78
CA LEU A 859 -163.13 16.41 40.39
C LEU A 859 -164.13 16.99 39.38
N ALA A 860 -163.78 17.14 38.11
CA ALA A 860 -164.72 17.55 37.06
C ALA A 860 -165.78 16.46 36.81
N ILE A 861 -165.39 15.19 36.74
CA ILE A 861 -166.33 14.07 36.60
C ILE A 861 -167.23 13.95 37.85
N GLU A 862 -166.66 14.11 39.04
CA GLU A 862 -167.39 14.08 40.31
C GLU A 862 -168.40 15.24 40.40
N THR A 863 -167.98 16.48 40.10
CA THR A 863 -168.85 17.66 40.13
C THR A 863 -169.86 17.73 38.98
N GLU A 864 -169.57 17.20 37.79
CA GLU A 864 -170.53 17.05 36.69
C GLU A 864 -171.63 16.05 37.07
N ALA A 865 -171.26 14.91 37.67
CA ALA A 865 -172.22 13.93 38.18
C ALA A 865 -173.04 14.47 39.37
N GLU A 866 -172.42 15.22 40.28
CA GLU A 866 -173.12 15.93 41.35
C GLU A 866 -174.05 17.01 40.79
N LEU A 867 -173.66 17.77 39.76
CA LEU A 867 -174.50 18.82 39.18
C LEU A 867 -175.70 18.23 38.44
N GLN A 868 -175.55 17.12 37.71
CA GLN A 868 -176.69 16.39 37.13
C GLN A 868 -177.63 15.81 38.19
N ARG A 869 -177.08 15.33 39.32
CA ARG A 869 -177.87 14.87 40.47
C ARG A 869 -178.58 16.05 41.16
N VAL A 870 -177.90 17.18 41.36
CA VAL A 870 -178.46 18.41 41.94
C VAL A 870 -179.49 19.04 41.02
N GLN A 871 -179.35 18.96 39.69
CA GLN A 871 -180.39 19.37 38.75
C GLN A 871 -181.67 18.55 38.93
N LYS A 872 -181.60 17.21 38.92
CA LYS A 872 -182.80 16.38 39.14
C LYS A 872 -183.38 16.54 40.56
N VAL A 873 -182.53 16.73 41.57
CA VAL A 873 -183.00 17.11 42.92
C VAL A 873 -183.68 18.48 42.88
N ARG A 874 -183.16 19.47 42.16
CA ARG A 874 -183.76 20.82 42.05
C ARG A 874 -185.03 20.88 41.21
N GLU A 875 -185.17 20.06 40.18
CA GLU A 875 -186.44 19.91 39.45
C GLU A 875 -187.52 19.31 40.37
N LEU A 876 -187.17 18.31 41.17
CA LEU A 876 -188.06 17.72 42.17
C LEU A 876 -188.31 18.67 43.36
N GLU A 877 -187.32 19.41 43.85
CA GLU A 877 -187.48 20.45 44.87
C GLU A 877 -188.31 21.63 44.34
N LEU A 878 -188.24 22.01 43.06
CA LEU A 878 -189.10 23.08 42.52
C LEU A 878 -190.54 22.60 42.28
N ALA A 879 -190.74 21.32 41.96
CA ALA A 879 -192.07 20.71 41.94
C ALA A 879 -192.66 20.60 43.37
N TYR A 880 -191.85 20.17 44.34
CA TYR A 880 -192.29 20.02 45.73
C TYR A 880 -192.42 21.35 46.48
N ALA A 881 -191.46 22.27 46.37
CA ALA A 881 -191.51 23.57 47.04
C ALA A 881 -192.56 24.52 46.42
N ARG A 882 -192.97 24.33 45.15
CA ARG A 882 -194.24 24.90 44.69
C ARG A 882 -195.39 24.36 45.53
N SER A 883 -195.54 23.03 45.59
CA SER A 883 -196.59 22.35 46.36
C SER A 883 -196.44 22.33 47.90
N GLN A 884 -195.35 22.88 48.47
CA GLN A 884 -195.09 22.97 49.91
C GLN A 884 -194.94 24.42 50.43
N LEU A 885 -194.60 25.39 49.57
CA LEU A 885 -194.86 26.80 49.89
C LEU A 885 -196.37 27.10 49.73
N GLU A 886 -197.08 26.30 48.94
CA GLU A 886 -198.53 26.07 49.04
C GLU A 886 -198.95 25.35 50.35
N LEU A 887 -198.07 25.21 51.38
CA LEU A 887 -198.35 24.45 52.62
C LEU A 887 -197.76 24.98 53.97
N GLU A 888 -196.52 25.52 54.08
CA GLU A 888 -195.83 25.75 55.41
C GLU A 888 -195.96 27.14 56.11
N VAL A 889 -195.23 28.17 55.64
CA VAL A 889 -195.15 29.60 56.10
C VAL A 889 -194.49 29.90 57.57
N SER A 890 -193.04 30.18 57.77
CA SER A 890 -191.93 30.08 58.98
C SER A 890 -190.47 30.94 59.45
N LYS A 891 -189.08 30.50 59.58
CA LYS A 891 -187.76 30.67 60.63
C LYS A 891 -186.23 31.51 60.62
N ALA A 892 -185.13 31.48 61.59
CA ALA A 892 -183.69 32.29 61.80
C ALA A 892 -182.24 31.89 62.72
N GLN A 893 -181.06 32.70 63.08
CA GLN A 893 -179.67 32.49 64.01
C GLN A 893 -178.11 33.29 64.00
N GLN A 894 -177.01 33.27 64.97
CA GLN A 894 -175.54 34.06 65.16
C GLN A 894 -174.16 33.70 66.18
N LEU A 895 -172.87 34.41 66.35
CA LEU A 895 -171.59 34.35 67.43
C LEU A 895 -169.94 34.91 67.29
N ALA A 896 -168.83 34.94 68.27
CA ALA A 896 -167.30 35.58 68.32
C ALA A 896 -165.96 35.34 69.43
N GLU A 897 -164.64 35.98 69.53
CA GLU A 897 -163.39 36.04 70.64
C GLU A 897 -161.64 36.10 70.51
N VAL A 898 -160.61 36.59 71.44
CA VAL A 898 -158.97 36.31 71.71
C VAL A 898 -157.70 37.29 72.40
N GLU A 899 -156.29 36.97 72.71
CA GLU A 899 -155.03 37.72 73.51
C GLU A 899 -153.34 37.29 73.64
N VAL A 900 -152.17 37.99 74.20
CA VAL A 900 -150.54 37.65 74.38
C VAL A 900 -149.25 38.53 75.15
N ASN A 901 -147.92 38.10 75.64
CA ASN A 901 -146.58 38.92 76.17
C ASN A 901 -145.03 38.41 76.80
N LYS A 902 -143.69 39.03 76.78
CA LYS A 902 -142.27 38.87 77.67
C LYS A 902 -140.68 39.52 77.49
N PHE A 903 -139.51 39.45 78.38
CA PHE A 903 -137.95 40.04 78.31
C PHE A 903 -136.56 39.69 79.29
N LYS A 904 -135.19 40.21 79.26
CA LYS A 904 -133.81 40.03 80.18
C LYS A 904 -132.18 40.51 79.89
N GLN A 905 -130.98 40.34 80.70
CA GLN A 905 -129.41 40.88 80.59
C GLN A 905 -128.06 40.56 81.61
N MET A 906 -126.63 40.75 81.40
CA MET A 906 -125.28 40.65 82.36
C MET A 906 -123.63 40.96 81.99
N THR A 907 -122.47 41.18 82.86
CA THR A 907 -120.85 40.96 82.73
C THR A 907 -119.64 41.38 83.78
N GLU A 908 -119.47 42.56 84.43
CA GLU A 908 -118.13 43.25 84.72
C GLU A 908 -117.26 42.98 86.03
N ALA A 909 -116.59 41.83 86.25
CA ALA A 909 -116.20 41.44 87.65
C ALA A 909 -114.80 40.89 88.09
N LEU A 910 -113.79 40.51 87.26
CA LEU A 910 -112.70 39.60 87.72
C LEU A 910 -111.24 40.12 87.91
N GLY A 911 -110.60 40.84 86.97
CA GLY A 911 -109.36 41.61 87.24
C GLY A 911 -107.99 41.12 86.71
N PRO A 912 -106.90 41.94 86.81
CA PRO A 912 -105.81 41.91 85.82
C PRO A 912 -104.46 41.27 86.23
N SER A 913 -104.03 41.31 87.50
CA SER A 913 -102.69 40.84 87.89
C SER A 913 -102.58 39.31 87.89
N THR A 914 -103.65 38.63 88.25
CA THR A 914 -103.83 37.17 88.32
C THR A 914 -103.49 36.44 87.01
N ILE A 915 -103.52 37.16 85.88
CA ILE A 915 -103.23 36.64 84.54
C ILE A 915 -101.73 36.31 84.39
N ARG A 916 -100.84 36.85 85.24
CA ARG A 916 -99.39 36.59 85.20
C ARG A 916 -98.97 35.32 85.96
N ASP A 917 -99.56 35.04 87.11
CA ASP A 917 -99.15 33.90 87.95
C ASP A 917 -99.54 32.55 87.33
N LEU A 918 -100.57 32.53 86.48
CA LEU A 918 -101.13 31.33 85.85
C LEU A 918 -100.21 30.64 84.81
N ALA A 919 -98.98 31.13 84.61
CA ALA A 919 -98.14 30.81 83.45
C ALA A 919 -96.81 30.06 83.74
N VAL A 920 -96.40 29.86 85.00
CA VAL A 920 -94.99 29.51 85.33
C VAL A 920 -94.71 27.99 85.48
N ALA A 921 -95.69 27.17 85.82
CA ALA A 921 -95.47 25.86 86.47
C ALA A 921 -95.01 24.67 85.57
N GLY A 922 -94.75 24.86 84.29
CA GLY A 922 -94.55 23.76 83.32
C GLY A 922 -93.15 23.10 83.20
N PRO A 923 -92.01 23.84 83.20
CA PRO A 923 -90.74 23.33 82.65
C PRO A 923 -90.02 22.15 83.36
N GLU A 924 -90.43 21.73 84.55
CA GLU A 924 -89.57 20.91 85.42
C GLU A 924 -89.58 19.39 85.14
N MET A 925 -90.66 18.84 84.56
CA MET A 925 -90.89 17.39 84.62
C MET A 925 -90.17 16.56 83.54
N GLN A 926 -89.95 17.12 82.34
CA GLN A 926 -89.40 16.34 81.21
C GLN A 926 -87.89 16.05 81.31
N VAL A 927 -87.16 16.78 82.17
CA VAL A 927 -85.72 16.57 82.46
C VAL A 927 -85.40 15.14 82.95
N LYS A 928 -86.40 14.39 83.45
CA LYS A 928 -86.21 13.04 84.01
C LYS A 928 -86.48 11.88 83.05
N LEU A 929 -87.19 12.09 81.94
CA LEU A 929 -87.76 10.98 81.13
C LEU A 929 -86.88 10.50 79.98
N LEU A 930 -85.92 11.30 79.53
CA LEU A 930 -85.07 11.00 78.38
C LEU A 930 -83.60 11.38 78.70
N GLN A 931 -82.77 10.59 79.40
CA GLN A 931 -82.76 9.17 79.81
C GLN A 931 -82.76 8.12 78.68
N SER A 932 -83.18 8.49 77.47
CA SER A 932 -82.82 7.84 76.21
C SER A 932 -81.64 8.62 75.59
N LEU A 933 -80.44 8.08 75.41
CA LEU A 933 -79.96 6.71 75.58
C LEU A 933 -78.68 6.73 76.45
N GLY A 934 -78.65 6.25 77.69
CA GLY A 934 -79.60 5.37 78.37
C GLY A 934 -79.12 3.92 78.43
N LEU A 935 -78.11 3.56 77.62
CA LEU A 935 -77.42 2.27 77.72
C LEU A 935 -76.29 2.35 78.75
N LYS A 936 -76.33 1.43 79.72
CA LYS A 936 -75.39 1.31 80.84
C LYS A 936 -74.84 -0.11 80.88
N SER A 937 -73.56 -0.27 81.22
CA SER A 937 -72.93 -1.55 81.64
C SER A 937 -72.93 -2.69 80.61
N ALA A 938 -71.99 -3.64 80.64
CA ALA A 938 -70.70 -3.71 81.34
C ALA A 938 -69.74 -4.67 80.60
N LEU A 939 -68.46 -4.62 80.99
CA LEU A 939 -67.40 -5.51 80.54
C LEU A 939 -67.61 -6.95 81.06
N ILE A 940 -67.61 -7.94 80.16
CA ILE A 940 -67.35 -9.36 80.47
C ILE A 940 -66.43 -9.91 79.38
N THR A 941 -65.46 -10.74 79.77
CA THR A 941 -64.48 -11.37 78.88
C THR A 941 -64.48 -12.89 79.07
N ASP A 942 -64.77 -13.65 78.01
CA ASP A 942 -64.13 -14.93 77.74
C ASP A 942 -64.22 -15.25 76.23
N GLY A 943 -63.55 -16.29 75.77
CA GLY A 943 -63.19 -16.48 74.36
C GLY A 943 -64.32 -16.85 73.38
N SER A 944 -63.99 -16.66 72.09
CA SER A 944 -64.62 -17.18 70.86
C SER A 944 -65.54 -16.28 70.01
N THR A 945 -65.87 -15.05 70.44
CA THR A 945 -65.92 -13.93 69.47
C THR A 945 -64.62 -13.12 69.59
N PRO A 946 -63.98 -12.73 68.48
CA PRO A 946 -62.55 -12.41 68.54
C PRO A 946 -62.32 -10.96 68.96
N ILE A 947 -61.06 -10.62 69.26
CA ILE A 947 -60.62 -9.24 69.05
C ILE A 947 -60.97 -8.89 67.60
N ASN A 948 -61.72 -7.81 67.36
CA ASN A 948 -62.16 -7.39 66.04
C ASN A 948 -61.38 -6.11 65.66
N LEU A 949 -60.06 -6.13 65.43
CA LEU A 949 -59.27 -6.77 64.36
C LEU A 949 -59.76 -6.58 62.92
N PHE A 950 -61.07 -6.62 62.60
CA PHE A 950 -61.52 -6.40 61.22
C PHE A 950 -61.46 -4.93 60.76
N ASN A 951 -60.77 -4.06 61.51
CA ASN A 951 -60.17 -2.81 61.03
C ASN A 951 -58.70 -2.61 61.48
N THR A 952 -58.00 -3.64 61.98
CA THR A 952 -56.61 -3.56 62.50
C THR A 952 -55.68 -4.65 61.95
N ALA A 953 -56.03 -5.93 62.16
CA ALA A 953 -55.57 -6.98 61.24
C ALA A 953 -56.05 -6.71 59.83
N LEU A 954 -56.99 -5.77 59.69
CA LEU A 954 -57.55 -5.25 58.48
C LEU A 954 -57.16 -3.78 58.12
N GLY A 955 -56.08 -3.26 58.76
CA GLY A 955 -54.98 -2.60 58.00
C GLY A 955 -54.36 -3.57 56.96
N LEU A 956 -54.93 -4.78 56.99
CA LEU A 956 -55.14 -5.76 55.96
C LEU A 956 -56.77 -6.15 55.50
N LEU A 957 -58.08 -5.38 55.55
CA LEU A 957 -59.76 -5.38 55.18
C LEU A 957 -61.24 -4.63 55.90
N GLY A 958 -62.73 -4.85 55.82
CA GLY A 958 -64.13 -4.16 56.55
C GLY A 958 -65.89 -4.19 56.27
N VAL A 959 -67.10 -3.70 57.02
CA VAL A 959 -68.81 -3.59 56.83
C VAL A 959 -70.04 -2.92 57.92
N GLY A 960 -71.51 -2.63 58.14
CA GLY A 960 -73.18 -2.58 57.80
C GLY A 960 -74.49 -2.07 58.88
N SER A 961 -75.98 -1.87 59.07
CA SER A 961 -77.63 -1.71 58.64
C SER A 961 -78.94 -1.08 59.68
N GLU A 962 -80.42 -0.86 59.87
CA GLU A 962 -82.09 -0.81 59.48
C GLU A 962 -83.39 -0.13 60.49
N GLY A 963 -84.87 0.16 60.66
CA GLY A 963 -86.53 0.22 60.27
C GLY A 963 -87.87 0.77 61.32
N GLN A 964 -89.36 1.00 61.44
CA GLN A 964 -90.97 1.22 60.91
C GLN A 964 -92.47 1.60 61.83
N PRO A 965 -93.86 2.10 61.48
CA PRO A 965 -95.29 2.58 62.28
C PRO A 965 -97.03 2.73 61.85
N GLN A 966 -98.29 3.10 62.60
CA GLN A 966 -99.97 3.31 62.24
C GLN A 966 -101.43 3.75 63.20
N ALA A 967 -102.80 4.32 62.88
CA ALA A 967 -104.40 4.31 63.54
C ALA A 967 -105.88 5.35 63.47
N GLN A 968 -107.33 5.02 63.69
CA GLN A 968 -108.93 5.53 64.16
C GLN A 968 -110.23 6.67 63.73
N THR A 969 -111.68 7.03 64.02
CA THR A 969 -113.29 6.74 64.52
C THR A 969 -114.72 7.85 64.56
N ALA A 970 -116.22 7.69 64.74
CA ALA A 970 -117.62 8.69 64.78
C ALA A 970 -119.35 8.47 65.21
N ALA A 971 -120.55 9.39 65.29
CA ALA A 971 -122.22 9.28 65.68
C ALA A 971 -123.64 10.40 65.62
N GLY A 972 -125.11 10.26 65.94
CA GLY A 972 -126.50 11.27 65.99
C GLY A 972 -128.26 11.06 66.34
N LYS A 973 -129.43 12.00 66.45
CA LYS A 973 -131.15 11.92 66.72
C LYS A 973 -132.37 13.22 66.73
N PRO A 974 -133.83 13.57 67.07
CA PRO A 974 -135.47 13.27 67.45
C PRO A 974 -136.97 14.25 67.24
N GLY A 975 -138.39 14.15 67.74
CA GLY A 975 -139.85 15.07 67.62
C GLY A 975 -141.54 14.92 68.23
N PRO A 976 -142.78 15.78 68.12
CA PRO A 976 -144.32 15.95 68.83
C PRO A 976 -145.97 16.42 68.30
N THR A 977 -147.25 16.76 69.01
CA THR A 977 -148.81 17.24 68.59
C THR A 977 -149.18 18.77 68.27
N GLU A 978 -150.12 19.10 67.32
CA GLU A 978 -150.74 20.46 66.94
C GLU A 978 -149.76 21.62 66.55
N GLY A 979 -150.22 22.67 65.84
CA GLY A 979 -149.49 23.96 65.52
C GLY A 979 -148.36 23.92 64.43
N LEU A 980 -148.15 24.84 63.45
CA LEU A 980 -148.80 26.05 62.87
C LEU A 980 -148.44 27.50 63.36
N LEU A 981 -148.45 28.49 62.41
CA LEU A 981 -148.40 30.00 62.53
C LEU A 981 -147.01 30.67 62.84
N LEU A 982 -146.68 31.99 62.64
CA LEU A 982 -147.02 33.09 61.67
C LEU A 982 -146.05 34.34 61.81
N GLY A 983 -146.05 35.28 60.85
CA GLY A 983 -145.57 36.72 60.97
C GLY A 983 -144.15 37.06 60.45
N SER A 984 -143.73 38.30 60.09
CA SER A 984 -144.37 39.64 59.87
C SER A 984 -143.46 40.59 59.02
N THR A 985 -143.92 41.77 58.52
CA THR A 985 -143.22 42.74 57.59
C THR A 985 -143.75 44.20 57.82
N PRO A 986 -143.50 45.32 57.02
CA PRO A 986 -142.76 45.61 55.76
C PRO A 986 -142.04 47.03 55.67
N VAL A 987 -141.84 47.57 54.42
CA VAL A 987 -141.78 49.01 53.95
C VAL A 987 -140.42 49.76 53.64
N PRO A 988 -140.31 50.65 52.59
CA PRO A 988 -139.06 51.27 52.05
C PRO A 988 -138.97 52.84 52.13
N PRO A 989 -137.92 53.55 51.58
CA PRO A 989 -138.06 54.26 50.27
C PRO A 989 -136.80 54.64 49.39
N VAL A 990 -136.97 54.64 48.05
CA VAL A 990 -136.76 55.69 46.98
C VAL A 990 -135.89 56.98 47.24
N PRO A 991 -135.29 57.72 46.24
CA PRO A 991 -134.35 57.40 45.12
C PRO A 991 -133.19 58.45 44.84
N GLY A 992 -132.41 58.28 43.75
CA GLY A 992 -131.72 59.37 42.97
C GLY A 992 -130.24 59.10 42.61
N GLY A 993 -129.63 59.59 41.51
CA GLY A 993 -130.10 60.33 40.31
C GLY A 993 -128.94 60.76 39.36
N SER A 994 -129.22 61.02 38.06
CA SER A 994 -128.28 61.33 36.92
C SER A 994 -127.26 60.22 36.53
N HIS A 995 -127.02 59.84 35.26
CA HIS A 995 -126.76 60.54 33.97
C HIS A 995 -125.37 61.23 33.93
N VAL A 996 -124.60 61.26 32.82
CA VAL A 996 -124.93 61.40 31.38
C VAL A 996 -124.06 60.49 30.46
N VAL A 997 -124.47 60.33 29.19
CA VAL A 997 -123.90 59.56 28.05
C VAL A 997 -123.48 60.57 26.94
N PRO A 998 -122.50 60.35 26.04
CA PRO A 998 -121.84 59.09 25.63
C PRO A 998 -120.33 58.97 25.94
#